data_AF-A0A9W6WZ92-F1
#
_entry.id   AF-A0A9W6WZ92-F1
#
_cell.length_a   1.000
_cell.length_b   1.000
_cell.length_c   1.000
_cell.angle_alpha   90.00
_cell.angle_beta   90.00
_cell.angle_gamma   90.00
#
_symmetry.space_group_name_H-M   'P 1'
#
loop_
_entity.id
_entity.type
_entity.pdbx_description
1 polymer ?
#
loop_
_entity_poly.entity_id
_entity_poly.type
_entity_poly.pdbx_seq_one_letter_code
_entity_poly.pdbx_strand_id
1 'polypeptide(L)'
;MVLRIARSALLEIALALFILVSSVSSDDPVQLGQTYGGPHGTEFSDQASVAAGQTVSSLTLRSGDRVDGLTLVISAPAPLTFTHGGSGGSDQTLVLGPKEYITSMEAHWGEKNGHTRIFYLKFTTSAGNTLAGGSTTDSSATSTAPAGYQLSGFYGRDGDEIDLLGAIWASIDVPGPGTVAPADVSGSGSVSADVEQTEVGAADASVSGSGEQHVKVSAIAGVELSDVFGGPHGSEFTDQPSASSGQTVGSITVRGANRVDGVSLTITAPKPLSFKHGGNGGTDNTLALAAGEYVTSMEAHWGQHDGHTRVFYLKFTTNKGNSVAGGSPTDEKGVVTAPDGYQLSGFFGRDGDEIDRLGAIWTSIKAIAATATEAPEVADEDIQLSTLFGGPHGTAFSDINTLVLQQTIGGVTIRCDKRIDAVTLHVTEPAEVYMVHGGRGGTDKTLTLSPGEYINSIEAHWDKKHDHTRVFYLNLGTNMGNSISGGSQTDNKGSATAPAGYQLSGFYGRAGDEIDQLGAIWTRIGARGVLLTDDMGTDVGSGSGSGFVTYSTSIRNWVGPTIGDPTDKACYRKTEDFDSHNICPLGYGKDDSDCITQCPMAYPVPCGDECLPQSGDCALDTLKKIFSVIAVALNVATDGVFGEILTTFKEVALVINCATNMIKVIKALLRYLTIIQQTGPTTDQALLDAAYQSDAVVVDLPVAVCTCLGIPVPAGAKYASVVITIVENIVKEVITNGDEITSDTQAFMNFLKNNVTADTAQSKVEDLQDLLDSNSTCGWELKRLTDRVVSTVSDLRNATNAAVDDIRVTVSKSSLVLYDIPKVTNNCMGELLHNKTQEAAFETRDLIRKTFGVIIDQLVETGRTDMGKSVSSDDYMLNIADMGLSVLSTFDPTGLAYMAAQFIQPTCGPTSFIGEIDDGTLYEALGLKTVGDAFEGSYGTWTKSGDGVVNLIFESTDTKDVTVVVHSGGDQYAKVDVGAGDTVSWNCTIPELEDRTMYMDRWRPGLFGLPGTGGGSLLMWVPRSTEGGHIKMHVRINPS
;
A
#
# COMPACT_ATOMS: atom_id res chain seq x y z
N MET A 1 49.95 38.14 -3.57
CA MET A 1 49.40 38.22 -4.95
C MET A 1 48.50 37.01 -5.25
N VAL A 2 48.95 35.78 -4.97
CA VAL A 2 48.17 34.53 -5.10
C VAL A 2 46.87 34.53 -4.25
N LEU A 3 46.90 35.04 -3.00
CA LEU A 3 45.70 35.11 -2.15
C LEU A 3 44.62 36.11 -2.64
N ARG A 4 45.01 37.14 -3.40
CA ARG A 4 44.06 38.11 -3.97
C ARG A 4 43.40 37.54 -5.23
N ILE A 5 44.15 36.76 -6.03
CA ILE A 5 43.62 36.07 -7.21
C ILE A 5 42.66 34.96 -6.79
N ALA A 6 42.97 34.21 -5.73
CA ALA A 6 42.07 33.19 -5.17
C ALA A 6 40.77 33.80 -4.64
N ARG A 7 40.82 34.94 -3.93
CA ARG A 7 39.60 35.63 -3.47
C ARG A 7 38.74 36.19 -4.61
N SER A 8 39.35 36.75 -5.66
CA SER A 8 38.59 37.21 -6.82
C SER A 8 38.00 36.06 -7.63
N ALA A 9 38.71 34.93 -7.77
CA ALA A 9 38.17 33.73 -8.42
C ALA A 9 37.04 33.09 -7.61
N LEU A 10 37.13 33.05 -6.28
CA LEU A 10 36.06 32.58 -5.40
C LEU A 10 34.84 33.50 -5.40
N LEU A 11 35.04 34.82 -5.55
CA LEU A 11 33.92 35.78 -5.66
C LEU A 11 33.22 35.68 -7.02
N GLU A 12 33.96 35.46 -8.11
CA GLU A 12 33.41 35.23 -9.46
C GLU A 12 32.72 33.86 -9.57
N ILE A 13 33.26 32.82 -8.93
CA ILE A 13 32.62 31.49 -8.86
C ILE A 13 31.39 31.54 -7.96
N ALA A 14 31.41 32.29 -6.86
CA ALA A 14 30.23 32.50 -6.02
C ALA A 14 29.16 33.33 -6.72
N LEU A 15 29.54 34.31 -7.55
CA LEU A 15 28.60 35.10 -8.36
C LEU A 15 28.06 34.31 -9.55
N ALA A 16 28.87 33.44 -10.17
CA ALA A 16 28.43 32.49 -11.19
C ALA A 16 27.52 31.39 -10.61
N LEU A 17 27.79 30.90 -9.40
CA LEU A 17 26.88 30.00 -8.68
C LEU A 17 25.60 30.73 -8.25
N PHE A 18 25.66 32.01 -7.83
CA PHE A 18 24.45 32.77 -7.53
C PHE A 18 23.59 33.05 -8.76
N ILE A 19 24.20 33.19 -9.95
CA ILE A 19 23.48 33.37 -11.22
C ILE A 19 22.98 32.02 -11.78
N LEU A 20 23.68 30.90 -11.55
CA LEU A 20 23.27 29.56 -11.97
C LEU A 20 22.22 28.91 -11.04
N VAL A 21 22.15 29.31 -9.77
CA VAL A 21 21.16 28.80 -8.81
C VAL A 21 19.82 29.55 -8.87
N SER A 22 19.72 30.62 -9.68
CA SER A 22 18.46 31.39 -9.85
C SER A 22 17.73 31.14 -11.18
N SER A 23 18.07 30.10 -11.95
CA SER A 23 17.33 29.77 -13.18
C SER A 23 17.13 28.27 -13.43
N VAL A 24 17.01 27.47 -12.38
CA VAL A 24 16.22 26.23 -12.46
C VAL A 24 14.84 26.59 -11.94
N SER A 25 14.02 27.21 -12.80
CA SER A 25 12.58 27.29 -12.53
C SER A 25 12.06 25.87 -12.69
N SER A 26 11.54 25.26 -11.63
CA SER A 26 10.66 24.11 -11.81
C SER A 26 9.51 24.55 -12.73
N ASP A 27 9.12 23.67 -13.65
CA ASP A 27 7.95 23.85 -14.52
C ASP A 27 6.63 23.59 -13.76
N ASP A 28 6.68 23.57 -12.42
CA ASP A 28 5.50 23.40 -11.57
C ASP A 28 4.71 24.71 -11.50
N PRO A 29 3.49 24.79 -12.05
CA PRO A 29 2.67 26.00 -12.06
C PRO A 29 2.34 26.54 -10.66
N VAL A 30 2.53 25.75 -9.60
CA VAL A 30 2.30 26.12 -8.20
C VAL A 30 3.52 25.72 -7.35
N GLN A 31 4.01 26.62 -6.50
CA GLN A 31 5.18 26.39 -5.66
C GLN A 31 4.91 26.82 -4.22
N LEU A 32 5.30 25.97 -3.26
CA LEU A 32 5.19 26.29 -1.84
C LEU A 32 6.44 27.06 -1.36
N GLY A 33 6.24 28.23 -0.79
CA GLY A 33 7.28 28.96 -0.08
C GLY A 33 7.44 28.47 1.36
N GLN A 34 8.61 28.64 1.97
CA GLN A 34 8.87 28.22 3.35
C GLN A 34 7.81 28.74 4.35
N THR A 35 7.56 27.95 5.39
CA THR A 35 6.68 28.33 6.51
C THR A 35 7.45 29.05 7.61
N TYR A 36 6.78 30.01 8.25
CA TYR A 36 7.31 30.79 9.36
C TYR A 36 6.33 30.74 10.52
N GLY A 37 6.80 30.69 11.76
CA GLY A 37 5.95 30.53 12.96
C GLY A 37 6.26 29.25 13.73
N GLY A 38 5.25 28.66 14.36
CA GLY A 38 5.46 27.46 15.20
C GLY A 38 4.27 26.51 15.24
N PRO A 39 4.39 25.38 15.97
CA PRO A 39 3.59 24.17 15.75
C PRO A 39 2.20 24.19 16.39
N HIS A 40 1.64 25.38 16.67
CA HIS A 40 0.34 25.51 17.33
C HIS A 40 -0.77 25.81 16.32
N GLY A 41 -2.03 25.80 16.77
CA GLY A 41 -3.18 25.99 15.89
C GLY A 41 -3.59 24.72 15.14
N THR A 42 -4.68 24.84 14.39
CA THR A 42 -5.22 23.87 13.44
C THR A 42 -4.60 24.11 12.07
N GLU A 43 -4.36 23.07 11.30
CA GLU A 43 -3.76 23.21 9.96
C GLU A 43 -4.77 23.68 8.91
N PHE A 44 -4.31 24.50 7.97
CA PHE A 44 -5.04 24.91 6.77
C PHE A 44 -4.12 24.91 5.55
N SER A 45 -4.68 24.67 4.36
CA SER A 45 -3.97 24.83 3.09
C SER A 45 -4.91 25.16 1.95
N ASP A 46 -4.58 26.20 1.19
CA ASP A 46 -5.30 26.60 -0.02
C ASP A 46 -4.83 25.84 -1.27
N GLN A 47 -3.77 25.02 -1.15
CA GLN A 47 -3.02 24.48 -2.29
C GLN A 47 -3.88 23.76 -3.32
N ALA A 48 -4.85 22.94 -2.89
CA ALA A 48 -5.74 22.19 -3.78
C ALA A 48 -6.65 23.09 -4.64
N SER A 49 -6.82 24.36 -4.25
CA SER A 49 -7.65 25.35 -4.94
C SER A 49 -6.82 26.39 -5.71
N VAL A 50 -5.49 26.35 -5.61
CA VAL A 50 -4.58 27.26 -6.30
C VAL A 50 -4.24 26.71 -7.69
N ALA A 51 -4.28 27.57 -8.70
CA ALA A 51 -3.96 27.23 -10.07
C ALA A 51 -3.20 28.36 -10.78
N ALA A 52 -2.46 28.02 -11.84
CA ALA A 52 -1.81 29.00 -12.71
C ALA A 52 -2.82 30.00 -13.32
N GLY A 53 -2.37 31.24 -13.51
CA GLY A 53 -3.15 32.30 -14.14
C GLY A 53 -4.29 32.86 -13.29
N GLN A 54 -4.29 32.59 -11.99
CA GLN A 54 -5.25 33.22 -11.08
C GLN A 54 -5.11 34.75 -11.08
N THR A 55 -6.18 35.47 -10.80
CA THR A 55 -6.14 36.93 -10.63
C THR A 55 -6.58 37.29 -9.22
N VAL A 56 -5.62 37.61 -8.36
CA VAL A 56 -5.88 38.10 -7.00
C VAL A 56 -6.44 39.52 -7.07
N SER A 57 -7.63 39.75 -6.52
CA SER A 57 -8.28 41.06 -6.49
C SER A 57 -8.03 41.81 -5.19
N SER A 58 -7.90 41.12 -4.06
CA SER A 58 -7.62 41.77 -2.78
C SER A 58 -7.03 40.83 -1.75
N LEU A 59 -6.24 41.40 -0.83
CA LEU A 59 -5.78 40.76 0.40
C LEU A 59 -6.21 41.61 1.60
N THR A 60 -6.86 40.99 2.58
CA THR A 60 -7.20 41.60 3.86
C THR A 60 -6.37 40.96 4.96
N LEU A 61 -5.77 41.81 5.80
CA LEU A 61 -5.03 41.41 7.00
C LEU A 61 -5.82 41.90 8.22
N ARG A 62 -6.16 40.98 9.13
CA ARG A 62 -6.72 41.30 10.45
C ARG A 62 -5.59 41.29 11.46
N SER A 63 -5.34 42.43 12.10
CA SER A 63 -4.27 42.50 13.11
C SER A 63 -4.56 43.51 14.22
N GLY A 64 -4.08 43.17 15.41
CA GLY A 64 -3.86 44.06 16.56
C GLY A 64 -2.36 44.14 16.87
N ASP A 65 -1.96 43.71 18.07
CA ASP A 65 -0.53 43.56 18.42
C ASP A 65 0.14 42.39 17.68
N ARG A 66 -0.66 41.43 17.16
CA ARG A 66 -0.27 40.25 16.39
C ARG A 66 -1.19 40.10 15.16
N VAL A 67 -0.91 39.12 14.31
CA VAL A 67 -1.78 38.78 13.18
C VAL A 67 -2.88 37.85 13.64
N ASP A 68 -4.11 38.35 13.61
CA ASP A 68 -5.31 37.60 14.01
C ASP A 68 -5.84 36.76 12.85
N GLY A 69 -5.80 37.27 11.61
CA GLY A 69 -6.33 36.55 10.44
C GLY A 69 -6.03 37.19 9.08
N LEU A 70 -6.40 36.48 8.02
CA LEU A 70 -6.06 36.75 6.62
C LEU A 70 -7.24 36.41 5.73
N THR A 71 -7.48 37.20 4.68
CA THR A 71 -8.42 36.86 3.61
C THR A 71 -7.86 37.19 2.24
N LEU A 72 -7.71 36.20 1.36
CA LEU A 72 -7.28 36.39 -0.03
C LEU A 72 -8.47 36.16 -0.98
N VAL A 73 -8.71 37.11 -1.89
CA VAL A 73 -9.81 37.02 -2.87
C VAL A 73 -9.24 36.90 -4.27
N ILE A 74 -9.68 35.88 -4.99
CA ILE A 74 -9.35 35.57 -6.37
C ILE A 74 -10.59 35.80 -7.23
N SER A 75 -10.42 36.47 -8.36
CA SER A 75 -11.49 36.88 -9.26
C SER A 75 -11.56 36.10 -10.57
N ALA A 76 -10.46 35.45 -10.97
CA ALA A 76 -10.34 34.65 -12.18
C ALA A 76 -9.30 33.52 -11.98
N PRO A 77 -9.36 32.40 -12.74
CA PRO A 77 -10.40 32.07 -13.73
C PRO A 77 -11.76 31.75 -13.11
N ALA A 78 -11.80 31.37 -11.83
CA ALA A 78 -13.00 31.21 -11.02
C ALA A 78 -12.90 32.06 -9.73
N PRO A 79 -14.00 32.65 -9.24
CA PRO A 79 -13.98 33.36 -7.97
C PRO A 79 -13.71 32.42 -6.79
N LEU A 80 -12.69 32.71 -5.99
CA LEU A 80 -12.34 31.98 -4.77
C LEU A 80 -12.04 32.98 -3.63
N THR A 81 -12.36 32.60 -2.41
CA THR A 81 -12.03 33.38 -1.21
C THR A 81 -11.43 32.44 -0.17
N PHE A 82 -10.19 32.69 0.21
CA PHE A 82 -9.51 31.97 1.29
C PHE A 82 -9.53 32.84 2.54
N THR A 83 -9.96 32.31 3.68
CA THR A 83 -10.01 33.04 4.96
C THR A 83 -9.46 32.16 6.06
N HIS A 84 -8.45 32.67 6.77
CA HIS A 84 -7.71 31.96 7.82
C HIS A 84 -7.54 32.86 9.04
N GLY A 85 -7.45 32.28 10.22
CA GLY A 85 -7.31 32.94 11.51
C GLY A 85 -8.63 33.34 12.18
N GLY A 86 -8.50 34.01 13.31
CA GLY A 86 -9.59 34.35 14.20
C GLY A 86 -10.25 35.70 13.88
N SER A 87 -11.32 35.99 14.63
CA SER A 87 -12.10 37.22 14.49
C SER A 87 -11.49 38.45 15.19
N GLY A 88 -10.32 38.30 15.81
CA GLY A 88 -9.60 39.38 16.49
C GLY A 88 -9.10 40.48 15.57
N GLY A 89 -8.40 41.45 16.16
CA GLY A 89 -7.76 42.54 15.43
C GLY A 89 -8.69 43.50 14.68
N SER A 90 -8.09 44.30 13.80
CA SER A 90 -8.78 45.21 12.88
C SER A 90 -8.35 44.99 11.43
N ASP A 91 -9.29 45.16 10.50
CA ASP A 91 -9.10 44.82 9.09
C ASP A 91 -8.35 45.93 8.37
N GLN A 92 -7.34 45.54 7.59
CA GLN A 92 -6.68 46.36 6.60
C GLN A 92 -6.73 45.63 5.28
N THR A 93 -7.33 46.24 4.25
CA THR A 93 -7.49 45.61 2.93
C THR A 93 -6.66 46.33 1.89
N LEU A 94 -5.88 45.56 1.14
CA LEU A 94 -5.21 45.97 -0.08
C LEU A 94 -6.01 45.44 -1.27
N VAL A 95 -6.56 46.35 -2.08
CA VAL A 95 -7.19 46.02 -3.36
C VAL A 95 -6.14 46.17 -4.46
N LEU A 96 -5.94 45.12 -5.25
CA LEU A 96 -4.94 45.09 -6.31
C LEU A 96 -5.50 45.74 -7.59
N GLY A 97 -4.70 46.58 -8.23
CA GLY A 97 -5.00 47.15 -9.53
C GLY A 97 -4.92 46.13 -10.67
N PRO A 98 -5.38 46.48 -11.89
CA PRO A 98 -5.29 45.58 -13.03
C PRO A 98 -3.84 45.16 -13.31
N LYS A 99 -3.59 43.84 -13.39
CA LYS A 99 -2.26 43.22 -13.56
C LYS A 99 -1.25 43.48 -12.43
N GLU A 100 -1.70 44.06 -11.32
CA GLU A 100 -0.91 44.10 -10.08
C GLU A 100 -0.99 42.74 -9.40
N TYR A 101 0.11 42.30 -8.81
CA TYR A 101 0.21 41.01 -8.13
C TYR A 101 1.15 41.11 -6.93
N ILE A 102 0.97 40.24 -5.93
CA ILE A 102 1.80 40.23 -4.72
C ILE A 102 3.07 39.43 -4.99
N THR A 103 4.22 40.03 -4.67
CA THR A 103 5.56 39.52 -4.99
C THR A 103 6.35 39.06 -3.77
N SER A 104 5.95 39.45 -2.56
CA SER A 104 6.66 39.04 -1.34
C SER A 104 5.76 39.06 -0.11
N MET A 105 6.10 38.21 0.85
CA MET A 105 5.55 38.15 2.20
C MET A 105 6.69 38.17 3.23
N GLU A 106 6.75 39.20 4.05
CA GLU A 106 7.63 39.31 5.22
C GLU A 106 6.84 38.92 6.47
N ALA A 107 7.39 38.00 7.27
CA ALA A 107 6.76 37.49 8.48
C ALA A 107 7.70 37.65 9.68
N HIS A 108 7.14 38.06 10.82
CA HIS A 108 7.82 38.01 12.12
C HIS A 108 7.00 37.13 13.07
N TRP A 109 7.69 36.30 13.85
CA TRP A 109 7.05 35.38 14.79
C TRP A 109 7.72 35.42 16.16
N GLY A 110 7.01 34.99 17.18
CA GLY A 110 7.49 35.00 18.55
C GLY A 110 6.57 34.23 19.47
N GLU A 111 6.93 34.13 20.74
CA GLU A 111 6.18 33.37 21.73
C GLU A 111 5.26 34.27 22.57
N LYS A 112 4.03 33.81 22.80
CA LYS A 112 3.05 34.40 23.71
C LYS A 112 2.46 33.28 24.55
N ASN A 113 2.63 33.36 25.87
CA ASN A 113 2.07 32.38 26.83
C ASN A 113 2.43 30.92 26.52
N GLY A 114 3.68 30.62 26.14
CA GLY A 114 4.07 29.25 25.79
C GLY A 114 3.77 28.87 24.33
N HIS A 115 3.23 29.78 23.54
CA HIS A 115 2.77 29.50 22.19
C HIS A 115 3.41 30.42 21.14
N THR A 116 4.01 29.83 20.11
CA THR A 116 4.50 30.59 18.96
C THR A 116 3.36 31.11 18.09
N ARG A 117 3.38 32.41 17.75
CA ARG A 117 2.40 33.12 16.92
C ARG A 117 3.09 33.92 15.82
N ILE A 118 2.38 34.24 14.74
CA ILE A 118 2.76 35.29 13.81
C ILE A 118 2.41 36.65 14.42
N PHE A 119 3.44 37.44 14.69
CA PHE A 119 3.31 38.74 15.31
C PHE A 119 3.17 39.86 14.27
N TYR A 120 3.75 39.72 13.09
CA TYR A 120 3.65 40.73 12.04
C TYR A 120 3.72 40.10 10.65
N LEU A 121 2.95 40.66 9.73
CA LEU A 121 3.06 40.39 8.30
C LEU A 121 3.17 41.68 7.51
N LYS A 122 3.92 41.62 6.42
CA LYS A 122 3.95 42.65 5.38
C LYS A 122 4.00 42.04 3.99
N PHE A 123 3.10 42.47 3.13
CA PHE A 123 3.01 42.09 1.73
C PHE A 123 3.44 43.25 0.83
N THR A 124 4.14 42.94 -0.26
CA THR A 124 4.56 43.93 -1.26
C THR A 124 4.13 43.49 -2.66
N THR A 125 3.55 44.42 -3.42
CA THR A 125 3.07 44.15 -4.79
C THR A 125 4.08 44.54 -5.86
N SER A 126 3.85 44.08 -7.09
CA SER A 126 4.60 44.46 -8.29
C SER A 126 4.50 45.95 -8.63
N ALA A 127 3.50 46.66 -8.11
CA ALA A 127 3.37 48.12 -8.22
C ALA A 127 4.05 48.89 -7.07
N GLY A 128 4.65 48.17 -6.10
CA GLY A 128 5.28 48.76 -4.91
C GLY A 128 4.32 49.16 -3.80
N ASN A 129 3.04 48.77 -3.89
CA ASN A 129 2.09 48.95 -2.80
C ASN A 129 2.36 47.92 -1.69
N THR A 130 2.03 48.28 -0.45
CA THR A 130 2.25 47.39 0.69
C THR A 130 1.04 47.30 1.62
N LEU A 131 0.83 46.11 2.19
CA LEU A 131 -0.10 45.87 3.28
C LEU A 131 0.67 45.31 4.47
N ALA A 132 0.54 45.89 5.66
CA ALA A 132 1.22 45.38 6.84
C ALA A 132 0.39 45.55 8.11
N GLY A 133 0.65 44.71 9.11
CA GLY A 133 -0.08 44.71 10.38
C GLY A 133 0.57 43.83 11.44
N GLY A 134 0.35 44.15 12.71
CA GLY A 134 0.99 43.52 13.87
C GLY A 134 2.24 44.24 14.38
N SER A 135 3.01 43.57 15.25
CA SER A 135 4.25 44.10 15.86
C SER A 135 5.47 43.27 15.45
N THR A 136 6.60 43.90 15.15
CA THR A 136 7.82 43.16 14.78
C THR A 136 8.46 42.47 15.99
N THR A 137 9.08 41.32 15.76
CA THR A 137 9.89 40.57 16.72
C THR A 137 11.30 40.32 16.15
N ASP A 138 12.19 39.75 16.98
CA ASP A 138 13.56 39.42 16.59
C ASP A 138 13.65 38.27 15.58
N SER A 139 12.65 37.38 15.52
CA SER A 139 12.58 36.30 14.53
C SER A 139 11.77 36.74 13.32
N SER A 140 12.43 36.86 12.17
CA SER A 140 11.78 37.27 10.94
C SER A 140 12.39 36.64 9.70
N ALA A 141 11.59 36.60 8.64
CA ALA A 141 12.01 36.14 7.32
C ALA A 141 11.15 36.78 6.23
N THR A 142 11.66 36.75 5.00
CA THR A 142 10.94 37.23 3.82
C THR A 142 10.90 36.13 2.76
N SER A 143 9.69 35.75 2.37
CA SER A 143 9.42 34.91 1.22
C SER A 143 9.16 35.78 0.00
N THR A 144 9.82 35.48 -1.12
CA THR A 144 9.68 36.21 -2.38
C THR A 144 9.21 35.26 -3.47
N ALA A 145 8.25 35.70 -4.27
CA ALA A 145 7.75 34.94 -5.42
C ALA A 145 8.89 34.67 -6.41
N PRO A 146 9.00 33.44 -6.94
CA PRO A 146 9.85 33.15 -8.08
C PRO A 146 9.50 34.05 -9.28
N ALA A 147 10.47 34.25 -10.19
CA ALA A 147 10.23 35.04 -11.39
C ALA A 147 9.08 34.45 -12.22
N GLY A 148 8.04 35.27 -12.48
CA GLY A 148 6.84 34.83 -13.22
C GLY A 148 5.70 34.30 -12.34
N TYR A 149 5.85 34.32 -11.00
CA TYR A 149 4.85 33.84 -10.05
C TYR A 149 4.29 34.99 -9.20
N GLN A 150 3.11 34.76 -8.62
CA GLN A 150 2.47 35.64 -7.64
C GLN A 150 1.95 34.85 -6.44
N LEU A 151 1.65 35.55 -5.33
CA LEU A 151 0.91 34.94 -4.23
C LEU A 151 -0.48 34.55 -4.72
N SER A 152 -0.87 33.29 -4.53
CA SER A 152 -2.17 32.76 -4.92
C SER A 152 -2.92 32.02 -3.80
N GLY A 153 -2.27 31.76 -2.68
CA GLY A 153 -2.89 31.14 -1.51
C GLY A 153 -1.93 31.07 -0.34
N PHE A 154 -2.39 30.50 0.77
CA PHE A 154 -1.60 30.28 1.96
C PHE A 154 -1.71 28.83 2.42
N TYR A 155 -0.72 28.40 3.18
CA TYR A 155 -0.79 27.17 3.95
C TYR A 155 -0.10 27.38 5.29
N GLY A 156 -0.54 26.68 6.33
CA GLY A 156 -0.01 26.92 7.66
C GLY A 156 -0.92 26.43 8.76
N ARG A 157 -0.90 27.13 9.89
CA ARG A 157 -1.71 26.81 11.05
C ARG A 157 -2.33 28.06 11.65
N ASP A 158 -3.56 27.96 12.10
CA ASP A 158 -4.32 29.06 12.66
C ASP A 158 -5.28 28.64 13.80
N GLY A 159 -5.87 29.62 14.45
CA GLY A 159 -6.89 29.45 15.48
C GLY A 159 -7.48 30.80 15.81
N ASP A 160 -7.40 31.23 17.07
CA ASP A 160 -7.76 32.61 17.45
C ASP A 160 -6.83 33.67 16.81
N GLU A 161 -5.60 33.28 16.44
CA GLU A 161 -4.57 34.08 15.77
C GLU A 161 -3.84 33.18 14.74
N ILE A 162 -3.00 33.74 13.85
CA ILE A 162 -2.18 32.94 12.92
C ILE A 162 -0.93 32.42 13.64
N ASP A 163 -0.65 31.12 13.51
CA ASP A 163 0.41 30.42 14.25
C ASP A 163 1.63 30.08 13.39
N LEU A 164 1.36 29.62 12.17
CA LEU A 164 2.34 29.24 11.16
C LEU A 164 1.81 29.70 9.80
N LEU A 165 2.65 30.27 8.95
CA LEU A 165 2.24 30.72 7.64
C LEU A 165 3.33 30.53 6.58
N GLY A 166 2.97 29.86 5.50
CA GLY A 166 3.69 29.76 4.24
C GLY A 166 2.87 30.36 3.10
N ALA A 167 3.57 30.89 2.10
CA ALA A 167 2.96 31.46 0.90
C ALA A 167 2.90 30.40 -0.20
N ILE A 168 1.79 30.33 -0.93
CA ILE A 168 1.66 29.53 -2.15
C ILE A 168 1.83 30.47 -3.34
N TRP A 169 2.83 30.20 -4.16
CA TRP A 169 3.18 30.98 -5.36
C TRP A 169 2.63 30.27 -6.60
N ALA A 170 1.85 30.92 -7.46
CA ALA A 170 1.41 30.34 -8.73
C ALA A 170 1.84 31.19 -9.93
N SER A 171 2.03 30.57 -11.10
CA SER A 171 2.42 31.31 -12.30
C SER A 171 1.36 32.34 -12.69
N ILE A 172 1.79 33.52 -13.11
CA ILE A 172 0.90 34.63 -13.51
C ILE A 172 0.30 34.36 -14.90
N ASP A 173 1.05 33.67 -15.77
CA ASP A 173 0.60 33.30 -17.11
C ASP A 173 -0.03 31.90 -17.09
N VAL A 174 -1.20 31.77 -17.74
CA VAL A 174 -1.71 30.47 -18.20
C VAL A 174 -0.92 30.10 -19.45
N PRO A 175 -0.34 28.89 -19.58
CA PRO A 175 0.01 28.36 -20.89
C PRO A 175 -1.30 28.16 -21.68
N GLY A 176 -1.70 29.19 -22.43
CA GLY A 176 -3.00 29.21 -23.09
C GLY A 176 -3.08 28.29 -24.31
N PRO A 177 -4.22 27.63 -24.55
CA PRO A 177 -4.53 26.92 -25.78
C PRO A 177 -4.79 27.91 -26.92
N GLY A 178 -4.15 27.68 -28.09
CA GLY A 178 -4.44 28.45 -29.30
C GLY A 178 -5.84 28.17 -29.82
N THR A 179 -6.77 29.12 -29.64
CA THR A 179 -8.14 29.03 -30.15
C THR A 179 -8.32 29.86 -31.43
N VAL A 180 -8.77 29.19 -32.50
CA VAL A 180 -9.42 29.81 -33.67
C VAL A 180 -10.94 29.77 -33.45
N ALA A 181 -11.62 30.90 -33.71
CA ALA A 181 -13.09 31.01 -33.67
C ALA A 181 -13.74 30.25 -34.85
N PRO A 182 -14.97 29.72 -34.68
CA PRO A 182 -16.09 30.42 -35.32
C PRO A 182 -17.48 30.34 -34.64
N ALA A 183 -18.21 31.45 -34.81
CA ALA A 183 -19.64 31.66 -35.09
C ALA A 183 -20.77 30.91 -34.32
N ASP A 184 -21.63 31.75 -33.72
CA ASP A 184 -23.05 31.62 -33.38
C ASP A 184 -23.88 30.53 -34.10
N VAL A 185 -24.71 29.79 -33.37
CA VAL A 185 -26.19 29.69 -33.57
C VAL A 185 -26.89 29.26 -32.27
N SER A 186 -27.90 30.04 -31.90
CA SER A 186 -28.86 29.87 -30.80
C SER A 186 -29.79 28.65 -30.92
N GLY A 187 -30.25 28.10 -29.79
CA GLY A 187 -31.38 27.15 -29.76
C GLY A 187 -31.82 26.74 -28.35
N SER A 188 -32.81 27.46 -27.82
CA SER A 188 -33.52 27.25 -26.55
C SER A 188 -34.39 25.99 -26.51
N GLY A 189 -34.56 25.37 -25.34
CA GLY A 189 -35.70 24.48 -25.04
C GLY A 189 -35.60 23.68 -23.74
N SER A 190 -36.19 24.19 -22.66
CA SER A 190 -36.57 23.48 -21.41
C SER A 190 -37.74 22.50 -21.65
N VAL A 191 -37.94 21.45 -20.84
CA VAL A 191 -38.93 21.31 -19.72
C VAL A 191 -38.78 19.94 -18.99
N SER A 192 -39.19 19.91 -17.72
CA SER A 192 -39.15 18.83 -16.71
C SER A 192 -40.33 17.82 -16.73
N ALA A 193 -40.14 16.73 -15.95
CA ALA A 193 -41.04 16.19 -14.90
C ALA A 193 -41.84 14.87 -15.10
N ASP A 194 -41.64 13.99 -14.10
CA ASP A 194 -42.58 13.16 -13.30
C ASP A 194 -42.92 11.66 -13.57
N VAL A 195 -42.47 10.84 -12.60
CA VAL A 195 -43.16 9.87 -11.68
C VAL A 195 -44.18 8.86 -12.22
N GLU A 196 -43.98 7.54 -11.98
CA GLU A 196 -44.82 6.70 -11.09
C GLU A 196 -44.37 5.23 -10.95
N GLN A 197 -44.70 4.70 -9.78
CA GLN A 197 -44.29 3.46 -9.10
C GLN A 197 -45.42 2.40 -9.19
N THR A 198 -45.12 1.10 -9.10
CA THR A 198 -46.11 0.10 -8.65
C THR A 198 -45.45 -1.22 -8.19
N GLU A 199 -45.66 -1.56 -6.91
CA GLU A 199 -45.45 -2.89 -6.32
C GLU A 199 -46.72 -3.75 -6.42
N VAL A 200 -46.59 -5.10 -6.42
CA VAL A 200 -47.59 -6.00 -5.83
C VAL A 200 -46.96 -7.33 -5.35
N GLY A 201 -47.07 -7.62 -4.04
CA GLY A 201 -47.71 -8.85 -3.54
C GLY A 201 -46.86 -10.07 -3.15
N ALA A 202 -46.69 -10.27 -1.83
CA ALA A 202 -46.26 -11.52 -1.21
C ALA A 202 -47.46 -12.44 -0.85
N ALA A 203 -47.21 -13.75 -0.72
CA ALA A 203 -48.05 -14.68 0.05
C ALA A 203 -47.24 -15.88 0.59
N ASP A 204 -47.69 -16.31 1.77
CA ASP A 204 -47.05 -17.05 2.86
C ASP A 204 -47.33 -18.59 2.86
N ALA A 205 -46.57 -19.34 3.69
CA ALA A 205 -47.00 -20.40 4.63
C ALA A 205 -46.30 -21.79 4.60
N SER A 206 -45.37 -21.96 5.56
CA SER A 206 -45.25 -23.03 6.60
C SER A 206 -45.06 -24.53 6.27
N VAL A 207 -44.08 -25.20 6.94
CA VAL A 207 -44.24 -26.19 8.05
C VAL A 207 -42.91 -26.89 8.43
N SER A 208 -42.74 -27.13 9.75
CA SER A 208 -41.60 -27.57 10.58
C SER A 208 -41.20 -29.07 10.54
N GLY A 209 -39.95 -29.39 10.92
CA GLY A 209 -39.48 -30.73 11.32
C GLY A 209 -37.98 -30.89 11.63
N SER A 210 -37.63 -30.82 12.93
CA SER A 210 -36.36 -31.04 13.67
C SER A 210 -35.24 -31.98 13.17
N GLY A 211 -33.98 -31.60 13.43
CA GLY A 211 -32.82 -32.51 13.59
C GLY A 211 -31.46 -31.79 13.56
N GLU A 212 -30.71 -31.83 14.67
CA GLU A 212 -29.37 -31.23 14.86
C GLU A 212 -28.37 -31.59 13.75
N GLN A 213 -27.72 -30.59 13.14
CA GLN A 213 -26.42 -30.76 12.46
C GLN A 213 -25.57 -29.49 12.59
N HIS A 214 -24.41 -29.65 13.26
CA HIS A 214 -23.29 -28.72 13.16
C HIS A 214 -22.76 -28.75 11.72
N VAL A 215 -22.81 -27.61 11.03
CA VAL A 215 -22.19 -27.44 9.72
C VAL A 215 -21.08 -26.40 9.84
N LYS A 216 -19.83 -26.87 9.73
CA LYS A 216 -18.64 -26.04 9.48
C LYS A 216 -18.54 -25.83 7.96
N VAL A 217 -18.27 -24.61 7.50
CA VAL A 217 -17.92 -24.33 6.09
C VAL A 217 -16.64 -23.49 6.05
N SER A 218 -15.68 -23.92 5.24
CA SER A 218 -14.56 -23.13 4.73
C SER A 218 -14.72 -23.06 3.20
N ALA A 219 -14.56 -21.87 2.60
CA ALA A 219 -14.95 -21.58 1.23
C ALA A 219 -13.75 -21.51 0.27
N ILE A 220 -13.16 -22.66 -0.07
CA ILE A 220 -12.39 -22.83 -1.33
C ILE A 220 -13.21 -23.78 -2.22
N ALA A 221 -13.58 -23.36 -3.43
CA ALA A 221 -14.40 -24.16 -4.33
C ALA A 221 -13.73 -25.50 -4.63
N GLY A 222 -14.28 -26.59 -4.07
CA GLY A 222 -13.77 -27.94 -4.29
C GLY A 222 -12.63 -28.39 -3.39
N VAL A 223 -12.36 -27.73 -2.26
CA VAL A 223 -11.40 -28.19 -1.24
C VAL A 223 -12.06 -28.19 0.13
N GLU A 224 -11.94 -29.29 0.88
CA GLU A 224 -12.48 -29.46 2.23
C GLU A 224 -11.41 -30.04 3.16
N LEU A 225 -11.25 -29.45 4.34
CA LEU A 225 -10.35 -29.96 5.37
C LEU A 225 -11.10 -30.90 6.31
N SER A 226 -10.47 -32.02 6.67
CA SER A 226 -11.03 -32.93 7.66
C SER A 226 -10.85 -32.43 9.10
N ASP A 227 -11.46 -33.12 10.06
CA ASP A 227 -10.98 -33.03 11.44
C ASP A 227 -9.54 -33.55 11.54
N VAL A 228 -8.82 -33.12 12.57
CA VAL A 228 -7.39 -33.37 12.76
C VAL A 228 -7.16 -34.20 14.02
N PHE A 229 -6.28 -35.18 13.96
CA PHE A 229 -6.05 -36.17 15.03
C PHE A 229 -4.60 -36.14 15.51
N GLY A 230 -4.37 -36.25 16.81
CA GLY A 230 -3.05 -36.17 17.44
C GLY A 230 -2.93 -35.02 18.45
N GLY A 231 -1.73 -34.51 18.70
CA GLY A 231 -1.51 -33.48 19.73
C GLY A 231 -0.57 -32.34 19.34
N PRO A 232 -0.30 -31.42 20.27
CA PRO A 232 0.24 -30.08 19.95
C PRO A 232 1.77 -30.04 19.72
N HIS A 233 2.42 -31.19 19.61
CA HIS A 233 3.88 -31.27 19.46
C HIS A 233 4.29 -31.27 17.98
N GLY A 234 5.60 -31.21 17.72
CA GLY A 234 6.12 -31.11 16.35
C GLY A 234 5.99 -29.72 15.74
N SER A 235 6.60 -29.55 14.57
CA SER A 235 6.51 -28.38 13.71
C SER A 235 5.26 -28.47 12.82
N GLU A 236 4.64 -27.35 12.50
CA GLU A 236 3.45 -27.33 11.64
C GLU A 236 3.81 -27.53 10.17
N PHE A 237 2.95 -28.25 9.43
CA PHE A 237 3.03 -28.40 7.99
C PHE A 237 1.62 -28.36 7.35
N THR A 238 1.55 -27.97 6.08
CA THR A 238 0.33 -28.07 5.28
C THR A 238 0.63 -28.20 3.79
N ASP A 239 -0.03 -29.14 3.13
CA ASP A 239 -0.02 -29.32 1.67
C ASP A 239 -1.16 -28.53 0.99
N GLN A 240 -2.00 -27.84 1.77
CA GLN A 240 -3.18 -27.11 1.28
C GLN A 240 -2.88 -26.15 0.13
N PRO A 241 -1.76 -25.40 0.12
CA PRO A 241 -1.42 -24.52 -1.01
C PRO A 241 -1.22 -25.27 -2.34
N SER A 242 -0.93 -26.57 -2.29
CA SER A 242 -0.68 -27.42 -3.45
C SER A 242 -1.85 -28.35 -3.79
N ALA A 243 -2.93 -28.32 -3.00
CA ALA A 243 -4.12 -29.14 -3.22
C ALA A 243 -5.10 -28.42 -4.16
N SER A 244 -5.54 -29.11 -5.21
CA SER A 244 -6.48 -28.54 -6.19
C SER A 244 -7.52 -29.56 -6.67
N SER A 245 -8.66 -29.08 -7.15
CA SER A 245 -9.68 -29.93 -7.74
C SER A 245 -9.17 -30.55 -9.05
N GLY A 246 -9.60 -31.78 -9.36
CA GLY A 246 -9.18 -32.49 -10.58
C GLY A 246 -7.77 -33.09 -10.54
N GLN A 247 -7.08 -33.09 -9.39
CA GLN A 247 -5.80 -33.80 -9.25
C GLN A 247 -5.96 -35.32 -9.45
N THR A 248 -4.85 -36.01 -9.75
CA THR A 248 -4.81 -37.48 -9.80
C THR A 248 -3.71 -37.96 -8.87
N VAL A 249 -4.09 -38.70 -7.84
CA VAL A 249 -3.15 -39.31 -6.88
C VAL A 249 -2.62 -40.62 -7.45
N GLY A 250 -1.29 -40.73 -7.58
CA GLY A 250 -0.61 -41.93 -8.05
C GLY A 250 -0.23 -42.92 -6.95
N SER A 251 0.12 -42.44 -5.75
CA SER A 251 0.42 -43.33 -4.62
C SER A 251 0.28 -42.65 -3.27
N ILE A 252 0.02 -43.44 -2.22
CA ILE A 252 0.07 -43.05 -0.82
C ILE A 252 0.97 -44.01 -0.04
N THR A 253 1.82 -43.47 0.83
CA THR A 253 2.75 -44.24 1.66
C THR A 253 2.54 -43.88 3.13
N VAL A 254 2.42 -44.90 3.97
CA VAL A 254 2.49 -44.77 5.44
C VAL A 254 3.79 -45.42 5.88
N ARG A 255 4.66 -44.62 6.51
CA ARG A 255 5.92 -45.08 7.10
C ARG A 255 5.70 -45.29 8.58
N GLY A 256 5.85 -46.52 9.07
CA GLY A 256 5.63 -46.78 10.48
C GLY A 256 6.25 -48.08 10.99
N ALA A 257 6.40 -48.16 12.31
CA ALA A 257 6.73 -49.36 13.06
C ALA A 257 5.76 -49.51 14.25
N ASN A 258 6.22 -49.22 15.48
CA ASN A 258 5.33 -49.16 16.65
C ASN A 258 4.45 -47.90 16.65
N ARG A 259 4.86 -46.86 15.92
CA ARG A 259 4.15 -45.58 15.70
C ARG A 259 4.27 -45.18 14.22
N VAL A 260 3.63 -44.09 13.82
CA VAL A 260 3.75 -43.55 12.46
C VAL A 260 4.91 -42.56 12.43
N ASP A 261 5.99 -42.98 11.78
CA ASP A 261 7.18 -42.15 11.57
C ASP A 261 6.96 -41.11 10.46
N GLY A 262 6.17 -41.41 9.44
CA GLY A 262 5.90 -40.47 8.35
C GLY A 262 4.76 -40.86 7.40
N VAL A 263 4.36 -39.90 6.57
CA VAL A 263 3.35 -40.09 5.52
C VAL A 263 3.80 -39.42 4.23
N SER A 264 3.44 -40.01 3.08
CA SER A 264 3.75 -39.41 1.78
C SER A 264 2.65 -39.62 0.76
N LEU A 265 2.46 -38.65 -0.13
CA LEU A 265 1.47 -38.67 -1.19
C LEU A 265 2.13 -38.25 -2.51
N THR A 266 1.83 -38.94 -3.61
CA THR A 266 2.31 -38.58 -4.95
C THR A 266 1.13 -38.22 -5.84
N ILE A 267 1.15 -37.02 -6.41
CA ILE A 267 0.21 -36.56 -7.44
C ILE A 267 0.87 -36.75 -8.80
N THR A 268 0.14 -37.29 -9.78
CA THR A 268 0.63 -37.56 -11.14
C THR A 268 0.07 -36.61 -12.19
N ALA A 269 -1.07 -35.96 -11.91
CA ALA A 269 -1.70 -34.99 -12.82
C ALA A 269 -2.51 -33.96 -12.00
N PRO A 270 -2.76 -32.74 -12.52
CA PRO A 270 -2.27 -32.22 -13.81
C PRO A 270 -0.75 -31.92 -13.79
N LYS A 271 -0.17 -31.64 -12.62
CA LYS A 271 1.27 -31.46 -12.39
C LYS A 271 1.78 -32.54 -11.41
N PRO A 272 2.91 -33.20 -11.68
CA PRO A 272 3.50 -34.13 -10.72
C PRO A 272 3.92 -33.41 -9.43
N LEU A 273 3.47 -33.90 -8.27
CA LEU A 273 3.84 -33.39 -6.94
C LEU A 273 4.14 -34.55 -5.99
N SER A 274 4.98 -34.31 -4.99
CA SER A 274 5.23 -35.27 -3.93
C SER A 274 5.28 -34.57 -2.58
N PHE A 275 4.39 -34.98 -1.68
CA PHE A 275 4.35 -34.53 -0.29
C PHE A 275 4.95 -35.60 0.60
N LYS A 276 5.81 -35.21 1.54
CA LYS A 276 6.43 -36.10 2.52
C LYS A 276 6.57 -35.37 3.85
N HIS A 277 5.98 -35.96 4.89
CA HIS A 277 5.98 -35.45 6.26
C HIS A 277 6.42 -36.54 7.24
N GLY A 278 7.02 -36.15 8.35
CA GLY A 278 7.58 -37.01 9.39
C GLY A 278 9.05 -37.38 9.18
N GLY A 279 9.56 -38.21 10.08
CA GLY A 279 10.96 -38.59 10.14
C GLY A 279 11.33 -39.78 9.26
N ASN A 280 12.61 -40.18 9.38
CA ASN A 280 13.21 -41.25 8.57
C ASN A 280 13.14 -42.64 9.22
N GLY A 281 12.47 -42.78 10.36
CA GLY A 281 12.28 -44.06 11.05
C GLY A 281 11.32 -45.02 10.33
N GLY A 282 10.93 -46.11 10.99
CA GLY A 282 9.92 -47.04 10.49
C GLY A 282 10.26 -47.75 9.17
N THR A 283 9.23 -48.30 8.53
CA THR A 283 9.31 -48.94 7.20
C THR A 283 8.17 -48.46 6.31
N ASP A 284 8.44 -48.26 5.03
CA ASP A 284 7.44 -47.83 4.05
C ASP A 284 6.42 -48.92 3.73
N ASN A 285 5.15 -48.59 3.87
CA ASN A 285 4.05 -49.30 3.26
C ASN A 285 3.42 -48.39 2.22
N THR A 286 3.62 -48.70 0.93
CA THR A 286 3.13 -47.90 -0.19
C THR A 286 1.98 -48.62 -0.88
N LEU A 287 0.90 -47.89 -1.14
CA LEU A 287 -0.17 -48.28 -2.05
C LEU A 287 -0.10 -47.39 -3.29
N ALA A 288 0.20 -48.01 -4.44
CA ALA A 288 0.03 -47.37 -5.74
C ALA A 288 -1.46 -47.45 -6.15
N LEU A 289 -2.02 -46.32 -6.58
CA LEU A 289 -3.43 -46.23 -6.96
C LEU A 289 -3.58 -46.57 -8.45
N ALA A 290 -4.50 -47.47 -8.78
CA ALA A 290 -4.83 -47.77 -10.16
C ALA A 290 -5.66 -46.65 -10.80
N ALA A 291 -5.79 -46.63 -12.13
CA ALA A 291 -6.65 -45.65 -12.81
C ALA A 291 -8.09 -45.64 -12.24
N GLY A 292 -8.60 -44.46 -11.89
CA GLY A 292 -9.91 -44.25 -11.27
C GLY A 292 -10.04 -44.76 -9.83
N GLU A 293 -8.92 -45.12 -9.19
CA GLU A 293 -8.86 -45.37 -7.75
C GLU A 293 -8.46 -44.10 -7.01
N TYR A 294 -9.12 -43.81 -5.89
CA TYR A 294 -8.84 -42.65 -5.06
C TYR A 294 -9.12 -42.95 -3.58
N VAL A 295 -8.40 -42.27 -2.69
CA VAL A 295 -8.57 -42.42 -1.23
C VAL A 295 -9.85 -41.73 -0.78
N THR A 296 -10.68 -42.45 -0.02
CA THR A 296 -11.99 -41.99 0.47
C THR A 296 -12.03 -41.80 1.98
N SER A 297 -11.09 -42.34 2.75
CA SER A 297 -11.07 -42.14 4.20
C SER A 297 -9.67 -42.26 4.80
N MET A 298 -9.49 -41.60 5.95
CA MET A 298 -8.33 -41.69 6.82
C MET A 298 -8.79 -42.04 8.24
N GLU A 299 -8.23 -43.10 8.80
CA GLU A 299 -8.36 -43.51 10.20
C GLU A 299 -7.02 -43.25 10.89
N ALA A 300 -7.07 -42.56 12.03
CA ALA A 300 -5.89 -42.23 12.84
C ALA A 300 -6.12 -42.63 14.29
N HIS A 301 -5.10 -43.21 14.92
CA HIS A 301 -5.05 -43.45 16.36
C HIS A 301 -3.87 -42.72 16.97
N TRP A 302 -4.05 -42.12 18.15
CA TRP A 302 -3.01 -41.35 18.82
C TRP A 302 -2.85 -41.74 20.28
N GLY A 303 -1.75 -41.33 20.89
CA GLY A 303 -1.43 -41.68 22.27
C GLY A 303 -0.21 -40.94 22.78
N GLN A 304 0.12 -41.15 24.05
CA GLN A 304 1.26 -40.50 24.71
C GLN A 304 2.52 -41.37 24.64
N HIS A 305 3.65 -40.78 24.26
CA HIS A 305 4.98 -41.38 24.27
C HIS A 305 6.01 -40.36 24.74
N ASP A 306 6.77 -40.68 25.79
CA ASP A 306 7.81 -39.80 26.35
C ASP A 306 7.34 -38.36 26.64
N GLY A 307 6.08 -38.19 27.03
CA GLY A 307 5.47 -36.88 27.30
C GLY A 307 4.95 -36.12 26.07
N HIS A 308 4.99 -36.75 24.89
CA HIS A 308 4.43 -36.22 23.65
C HIS A 308 3.21 -37.02 23.17
N THR A 309 2.13 -36.34 22.80
CA THR A 309 1.04 -36.97 22.02
C THR A 309 1.49 -37.17 20.58
N ARG A 310 1.49 -38.42 20.10
CA ARG A 310 1.92 -38.85 18.76
C ARG A 310 0.82 -39.60 18.03
N VAL A 311 0.87 -39.67 16.70
CA VAL A 311 0.04 -40.57 15.90
C VAL A 311 0.70 -41.96 15.88
N PHE A 312 0.01 -42.93 16.50
CA PHE A 312 0.50 -44.29 16.67
C PHE A 312 0.12 -45.20 15.50
N TYR A 313 -1.00 -44.92 14.82
CA TYR A 313 -1.47 -45.71 13.69
C TYR A 313 -2.22 -44.84 12.68
N LEU A 314 -1.98 -45.10 11.39
CA LEU A 314 -2.73 -44.53 10.28
C LEU A 314 -3.21 -45.64 9.36
N LYS A 315 -4.41 -45.47 8.83
CA LYS A 315 -4.94 -46.28 7.73
C LYS A 315 -5.71 -45.43 6.74
N PHE A 316 -5.41 -45.59 5.46
CA PHE A 316 -6.16 -44.98 4.36
C PHE A 316 -6.91 -46.06 3.58
N THR A 317 -8.16 -45.79 3.21
CA THR A 317 -8.99 -46.71 2.41
C THR A 317 -9.43 -46.04 1.11
N THR A 318 -9.45 -46.80 0.01
CA THR A 318 -9.83 -46.30 -1.32
C THR A 318 -11.26 -46.68 -1.71
N ASN A 319 -11.79 -46.00 -2.73
CA ASN A 319 -13.10 -46.31 -3.33
C ASN A 319 -13.21 -47.74 -3.89
N LYS A 320 -12.09 -48.41 -4.16
CA LYS A 320 -12.03 -49.82 -4.61
C LYS A 320 -11.85 -50.82 -3.46
N GLY A 321 -11.84 -50.35 -2.21
CA GLY A 321 -11.70 -51.20 -1.02
C GLY A 321 -10.26 -51.62 -0.72
N ASN A 322 -9.26 -51.09 -1.43
CA ASN A 322 -7.86 -51.27 -1.06
C ASN A 322 -7.51 -50.37 0.13
N SER A 323 -6.48 -50.73 0.89
CA SER A 323 -6.03 -49.90 2.00
C SER A 323 -4.52 -50.01 2.22
N VAL A 324 -3.96 -48.97 2.82
CA VAL A 324 -2.59 -48.94 3.34
C VAL A 324 -2.63 -48.53 4.80
N ALA A 325 -1.79 -49.14 5.62
CA ALA A 325 -1.71 -48.82 7.04
C ALA A 325 -0.28 -48.95 7.56
N GLY A 326 0.00 -48.31 8.68
CA GLY A 326 1.26 -48.41 9.41
C GLY A 326 1.09 -47.99 10.86
N GLY A 327 1.97 -48.49 11.74
CA GLY A 327 1.90 -48.23 13.18
C GLY A 327 1.10 -49.28 13.97
N SER A 328 0.83 -49.00 15.25
CA SER A 328 0.09 -49.88 16.17
C SER A 328 -1.14 -49.17 16.76
N PRO A 329 -2.35 -49.77 16.74
CA PRO A 329 -3.56 -49.13 17.26
C PRO A 329 -3.48 -48.79 18.75
N THR A 330 -4.10 -47.67 19.14
CA THR A 330 -4.34 -47.25 20.53
C THR A 330 -5.84 -47.08 20.81
N ASP A 331 -6.19 -46.77 22.05
CA ASP A 331 -7.59 -46.57 22.48
C ASP A 331 -8.20 -45.28 21.90
N GLU A 332 -7.42 -44.20 21.79
CA GLU A 332 -7.85 -42.92 21.20
C GLU A 332 -7.74 -42.99 19.67
N LYS A 333 -8.88 -42.78 18.99
CA LYS A 333 -8.98 -42.94 17.53
C LYS A 333 -10.06 -42.08 16.91
N GLY A 334 -9.89 -41.78 15.63
CA GLY A 334 -10.81 -40.98 14.83
C GLY A 334 -10.76 -41.40 13.37
N VAL A 335 -11.87 -41.17 12.66
CA VAL A 335 -12.00 -41.47 11.23
C VAL A 335 -12.61 -40.26 10.55
N VAL A 336 -12.03 -39.87 9.42
CA VAL A 336 -12.57 -38.87 8.50
C VAL A 336 -12.81 -39.50 7.14
N THR A 337 -13.89 -39.08 6.49
CA THR A 337 -14.29 -39.57 5.17
C THR A 337 -14.39 -38.40 4.21
N ALA A 338 -13.91 -38.58 2.98
CA ALA A 338 -14.06 -37.62 1.91
C ALA A 338 -15.55 -37.40 1.60
N PRO A 339 -15.98 -36.15 1.34
CA PRO A 339 -17.31 -35.87 0.81
C PRO A 339 -17.58 -36.60 -0.51
N ASP A 340 -18.86 -36.74 -0.86
CA ASP A 340 -19.25 -37.34 -2.14
C ASP A 340 -18.65 -36.55 -3.31
N GLY A 341 -17.85 -37.23 -4.14
CA GLY A 341 -17.17 -36.63 -5.28
C GLY A 341 -15.79 -36.03 -4.97
N TYR A 342 -15.26 -36.23 -3.76
CA TYR A 342 -13.94 -35.75 -3.34
C TYR A 342 -12.95 -36.92 -3.13
N GLN A 343 -11.65 -36.60 -3.14
CA GLN A 343 -10.54 -37.52 -2.84
C GLN A 343 -9.48 -36.85 -1.98
N LEU A 344 -8.58 -37.64 -1.38
CA LEU A 344 -7.40 -37.11 -0.69
C LEU A 344 -6.44 -36.46 -1.69
N SER A 345 -5.94 -35.26 -1.39
CA SER A 345 -4.98 -34.55 -2.23
C SER A 345 -3.80 -33.95 -1.46
N GLY A 346 -3.80 -34.06 -0.13
CA GLY A 346 -2.70 -33.60 0.71
C GLY A 346 -3.02 -33.80 2.19
N PHE A 347 -2.08 -33.36 3.04
CA PHE A 347 -2.21 -33.40 4.48
C PHE A 347 -1.94 -32.04 5.12
N PHE A 348 -2.44 -31.85 6.33
CA PHE A 348 -2.02 -30.75 7.20
C PHE A 348 -1.86 -31.28 8.63
N GLY A 349 -0.99 -30.69 9.43
CA GLY A 349 -0.73 -31.24 10.75
C GLY A 349 0.54 -30.75 11.39
N ARG A 350 1.12 -31.61 12.23
CA ARG A 350 2.40 -31.38 12.90
C ARG A 350 3.28 -32.61 12.85
N ASP A 351 4.55 -32.43 12.58
CA ASP A 351 5.53 -33.51 12.48
C ASP A 351 6.92 -33.14 13.04
N GLY A 352 7.76 -34.16 13.18
CA GLY A 352 9.16 -34.04 13.56
C GLY A 352 9.86 -35.35 13.21
N ASP A 353 10.48 -36.00 14.19
CA ASP A 353 11.01 -37.36 13.99
C ASP A 353 9.89 -38.41 13.74
N GLU A 354 8.65 -38.09 14.10
CA GLU A 354 7.43 -38.88 13.89
C GLU A 354 6.24 -37.94 13.58
N ILE A 355 5.08 -38.48 13.18
CA ILE A 355 3.86 -37.68 13.01
C ILE A 355 3.21 -37.40 14.37
N ASP A 356 3.05 -36.13 14.72
CA ASP A 356 2.44 -35.69 16.00
C ASP A 356 0.94 -35.42 15.85
N ARG A 357 0.53 -34.86 14.71
CA ARG A 357 -0.85 -34.49 14.40
C ARG A 357 -1.10 -34.54 12.90
N LEU A 358 -2.26 -35.04 12.47
CA LEU A 358 -2.58 -35.19 11.04
C LEU A 358 -4.06 -34.99 10.74
N GLY A 359 -4.32 -34.19 9.71
CA GLY A 359 -5.61 -33.98 9.04
C GLY A 359 -5.45 -34.24 7.53
N ALA A 360 -6.57 -34.56 6.88
CA ALA A 360 -6.66 -34.84 5.46
C ALA A 360 -7.23 -33.63 4.71
N ILE A 361 -6.67 -33.36 3.53
CA ILE A 361 -7.18 -32.36 2.59
C ILE A 361 -7.93 -33.10 1.49
N TRP A 362 -9.24 -32.88 1.42
CA TRP A 362 -10.12 -33.45 0.42
C TRP A 362 -10.30 -32.46 -0.73
N THR A 363 -10.16 -32.90 -1.99
CA THR A 363 -10.49 -32.06 -3.15
C THR A 363 -11.45 -32.76 -4.11
N SER A 364 -12.28 -31.97 -4.80
CA SER A 364 -13.20 -32.49 -5.81
C SER A 364 -12.44 -33.26 -6.89
N ILE A 365 -12.90 -34.48 -7.19
CA ILE A 365 -12.33 -35.35 -8.23
C ILE A 365 -12.56 -34.74 -9.61
N LYS A 366 -13.68 -34.05 -9.81
CA LYS A 366 -13.89 -33.25 -11.02
C LYS A 366 -13.18 -31.92 -10.83
N ALA A 367 -12.44 -31.49 -11.86
CA ALA A 367 -11.97 -30.12 -11.93
C ALA A 367 -13.19 -29.20 -11.85
N ILE A 368 -13.28 -28.44 -10.76
CA ILE A 368 -14.23 -27.35 -10.63
C ILE A 368 -13.50 -26.17 -11.22
N ALA A 369 -13.97 -25.71 -12.39
CA ALA A 369 -13.54 -24.43 -12.91
C ALA A 369 -13.92 -23.41 -11.84
N ALA A 370 -12.91 -22.75 -11.26
CA ALA A 370 -13.18 -21.57 -10.46
C ALA A 370 -14.01 -20.65 -11.36
N THR A 371 -15.23 -20.34 -10.96
CA THR A 371 -15.93 -19.18 -11.50
C THR A 371 -15.23 -17.97 -10.90
N ALA A 372 -13.99 -17.73 -11.35
CA ALA A 372 -13.45 -16.40 -11.32
C ALA A 372 -14.41 -15.58 -12.17
N THR A 373 -15.01 -14.56 -11.59
CA THR A 373 -15.17 -13.33 -12.36
C THR A 373 -13.77 -13.09 -12.93
N GLU A 374 -13.56 -13.29 -14.24
CA GLU A 374 -12.25 -13.10 -14.87
C GLU A 374 -11.79 -11.70 -14.48
N ALA A 375 -10.90 -11.62 -13.49
CA ALA A 375 -10.08 -10.45 -13.30
C ALA A 375 -9.29 -10.32 -14.60
N PRO A 376 -9.16 -9.12 -15.16
CA PRO A 376 -8.27 -8.95 -16.29
C PRO A 376 -6.86 -9.37 -15.87
N GLU A 377 -6.33 -10.44 -16.46
CA GLU A 377 -4.89 -10.69 -16.36
C GLU A 377 -4.22 -9.61 -17.22
N VAL A 378 -3.38 -8.78 -16.59
CA VAL A 378 -2.43 -7.96 -17.37
C VAL A 378 -1.45 -8.95 -17.98
N ALA A 379 -1.65 -9.28 -19.25
CA ALA A 379 -0.76 -10.19 -19.95
C ALA A 379 0.41 -9.38 -20.54
N ASP A 380 1.62 -9.89 -20.39
CA ASP A 380 2.82 -9.29 -20.98
C ASP A 380 2.68 -9.08 -22.51
N GLU A 381 1.97 -9.99 -23.18
CA GLU A 381 1.71 -9.89 -24.62
C GLU A 381 0.77 -8.75 -25.02
N ASP A 382 0.04 -8.15 -24.07
CA ASP A 382 -0.84 -7.01 -24.33
C ASP A 382 -0.08 -5.71 -24.59
N ILE A 383 1.23 -5.67 -24.30
CA ILE A 383 2.10 -4.52 -24.56
C ILE A 383 3.21 -4.96 -25.53
N GLN A 384 3.34 -4.25 -26.65
CA GLN A 384 4.41 -4.49 -27.63
C GLN A 384 5.09 -3.18 -28.03
N LEU A 385 6.41 -3.17 -28.01
CA LEU A 385 7.18 -1.99 -28.37
C LEU A 385 7.66 -2.13 -29.82
N SER A 386 7.52 -1.07 -30.62
CA SER A 386 8.09 -1.02 -31.97
C SER A 386 9.60 -1.01 -31.93
N THR A 387 10.29 -1.03 -33.06
CA THR A 387 11.71 -0.60 -33.11
C THR A 387 11.85 0.90 -32.84
N LEU A 388 13.01 1.34 -32.37
CA LEU A 388 13.37 2.76 -32.20
C LEU A 388 13.94 3.36 -33.50
N PHE A 389 13.54 4.59 -33.81
CA PHE A 389 14.02 5.35 -34.97
C PHE A 389 14.72 6.63 -34.51
N GLY A 390 15.97 6.86 -34.94
CA GLY A 390 16.75 8.03 -34.53
C GLY A 390 18.14 7.68 -34.01
N GLY A 391 18.69 8.50 -33.12
CA GLY A 391 20.04 8.31 -32.58
C GLY A 391 20.15 8.41 -31.06
N PRO A 392 21.34 8.09 -30.49
CA PRO A 392 21.52 7.81 -29.07
C PRO A 392 21.65 9.07 -28.19
N HIS A 393 21.24 10.25 -28.67
CA HIS A 393 21.37 11.50 -27.92
C HIS A 393 20.10 11.78 -27.11
N GLY A 394 20.09 12.86 -26.33
CA GLY A 394 18.95 13.22 -25.46
C GLY A 394 18.94 12.44 -24.15
N THR A 395 17.83 12.53 -23.43
CA THR A 395 17.51 11.75 -22.23
C THR A 395 16.49 10.69 -22.60
N ALA A 396 16.61 9.48 -22.05
CA ALA A 396 15.63 8.44 -22.27
C ALA A 396 14.25 8.82 -21.69
N PHE A 397 13.17 8.39 -22.36
CA PHE A 397 11.79 8.53 -21.88
C PHE A 397 10.96 7.32 -22.28
N SER A 398 9.89 7.03 -21.53
CA SER A 398 8.91 6.00 -21.87
C SER A 398 7.56 6.28 -21.20
N ASP A 399 6.47 6.15 -21.94
CA ASP A 399 5.10 6.21 -21.41
C ASP A 399 4.64 4.86 -20.80
N ILE A 400 5.52 3.86 -20.73
CA ILE A 400 5.10 2.50 -20.38
C ILE A 400 4.57 2.34 -18.95
N ASN A 401 5.03 3.19 -18.04
CA ASN A 401 4.62 3.19 -16.63
C ASN A 401 3.43 4.14 -16.37
N THR A 402 3.04 4.95 -17.36
CA THR A 402 1.88 5.86 -17.27
C THR A 402 0.68 5.37 -18.07
N LEU A 403 0.86 4.36 -18.93
CA LEU A 403 -0.23 3.78 -19.69
C LEU A 403 -1.13 2.93 -18.79
N VAL A 404 -2.44 3.04 -19.05
CA VAL A 404 -3.44 2.12 -18.51
C VAL A 404 -4.00 1.31 -19.68
N LEU A 405 -4.06 -0.01 -19.55
CA LEU A 405 -4.70 -0.85 -20.56
C LEU A 405 -6.17 -0.43 -20.72
N GLN A 406 -6.71 -0.58 -21.93
CA GLN A 406 -8.05 -0.12 -22.31
C GLN A 406 -8.24 1.40 -22.40
N GLN A 407 -7.16 2.18 -22.39
CA GLN A 407 -7.26 3.62 -22.59
C GLN A 407 -7.80 4.03 -23.97
N THR A 408 -8.55 5.13 -23.99
CA THR A 408 -9.10 5.73 -25.21
C THR A 408 -8.21 6.90 -25.63
N ILE A 409 -7.70 6.87 -26.85
CA ILE A 409 -6.86 7.96 -27.39
C ILE A 409 -7.75 9.00 -28.08
N GLY A 410 -7.73 10.23 -27.60
CA GLY A 410 -8.46 11.36 -28.19
C GLY A 410 -7.74 12.00 -29.38
N GLY A 411 -6.41 11.94 -29.39
CA GLY A 411 -5.63 12.54 -30.45
C GLY A 411 -4.12 12.46 -30.27
N VAL A 412 -3.40 12.94 -31.28
CA VAL A 412 -1.95 13.09 -31.25
C VAL A 412 -1.53 14.44 -31.83
N THR A 413 -0.53 15.06 -31.22
CA THR A 413 0.07 16.32 -31.69
C THR A 413 1.54 16.09 -32.03
N ILE A 414 1.96 16.59 -33.20
CA ILE A 414 3.36 16.66 -33.61
C ILE A 414 3.75 18.13 -33.64
N ARG A 415 4.72 18.51 -32.81
CA ARG A 415 5.32 19.84 -32.82
C ARG A 415 6.58 19.84 -33.67
N CYS A 416 6.59 20.65 -34.72
CA CYS A 416 7.66 20.60 -35.73
C CYS A 416 7.87 21.91 -36.50
N ASP A 417 9.08 22.06 -37.04
CA ASP A 417 9.40 22.92 -38.19
C ASP A 417 10.16 22.08 -39.24
N LYS A 418 11.49 22.21 -39.32
CA LYS A 418 12.34 21.34 -40.16
C LYS A 418 12.60 19.97 -39.53
N ARG A 419 12.43 19.86 -38.22
CA ARG A 419 12.64 18.66 -37.40
C ARG A 419 11.45 18.47 -36.46
N ILE A 420 11.42 17.32 -35.79
CA ILE A 420 10.41 17.04 -34.76
C ILE A 420 10.94 17.58 -33.44
N ASP A 421 10.26 18.59 -32.92
CA ASP A 421 10.60 19.24 -31.66
C ASP A 421 9.97 18.47 -30.49
N ALA A 422 8.69 18.11 -30.60
CA ALA A 422 7.96 17.34 -29.59
C ALA A 422 6.83 16.48 -30.16
N VAL A 423 6.42 15.48 -29.38
CA VAL A 423 5.22 14.67 -29.61
C VAL A 423 4.33 14.69 -28.38
N THR A 424 3.02 14.68 -28.59
CA THR A 424 2.02 14.60 -27.51
C THR A 424 0.95 13.58 -27.85
N LEU A 425 0.74 12.59 -26.98
CA LEU A 425 -0.42 11.70 -27.04
C LEU A 425 -1.49 12.19 -26.05
N HIS A 426 -2.72 12.35 -26.52
CA HIS A 426 -3.86 12.72 -25.67
C HIS A 426 -4.71 11.49 -25.40
N VAL A 427 -4.78 11.11 -24.13
CA VAL A 427 -5.62 10.04 -23.60
C VAL A 427 -6.85 10.68 -22.97
N THR A 428 -8.04 10.18 -23.28
CA THR A 428 -9.32 10.70 -22.75
C THR A 428 -9.92 9.82 -21.66
N GLU A 429 -9.61 8.52 -21.65
CA GLU A 429 -10.11 7.54 -20.69
C GLU A 429 -8.99 6.55 -20.33
N PRO A 430 -8.97 5.97 -19.10
CA PRO A 430 -9.95 6.17 -18.02
C PRO A 430 -9.82 7.53 -17.31
N ALA A 431 -8.69 8.21 -17.47
CA ALA A 431 -8.47 9.57 -17.01
C ALA A 431 -7.85 10.40 -18.14
N GLU A 432 -8.13 11.70 -18.17
CA GLU A 432 -7.55 12.59 -19.18
C GLU A 432 -6.06 12.82 -18.88
N VAL A 433 -5.19 12.45 -19.82
CA VAL A 433 -3.72 12.55 -19.69
C VAL A 433 -3.11 13.05 -20.99
N TYR A 434 -2.09 13.90 -20.86
CA TYR A 434 -1.26 14.36 -21.97
C TYR A 434 0.17 13.85 -21.78
N MET A 435 0.59 12.89 -22.61
CA MET A 435 1.94 12.34 -22.60
C MET A 435 2.81 13.16 -23.55
N VAL A 436 3.68 14.02 -23.03
CA VAL A 436 4.46 15.01 -23.81
C VAL A 436 5.95 14.72 -23.72
N HIS A 437 6.61 14.62 -24.87
CA HIS A 437 8.07 14.41 -24.96
C HIS A 437 8.68 15.37 -25.97
N GLY A 438 9.85 15.93 -25.66
CA GLY A 438 10.57 16.88 -26.51
C GLY A 438 10.53 18.34 -26.02
N GLY A 439 10.88 19.27 -26.90
CA GLY A 439 11.07 20.69 -26.56
C GLY A 439 9.98 21.63 -27.06
N ARG A 440 10.15 22.92 -26.78
CA ARG A 440 9.16 23.98 -27.06
C ARG A 440 9.28 24.60 -28.47
N GLY A 441 10.24 24.16 -29.29
CA GLY A 441 10.48 24.68 -30.65
C GLY A 441 9.36 24.32 -31.65
N GLY A 442 9.42 24.82 -32.88
CA GLY A 442 8.45 24.45 -33.93
C GLY A 442 7.01 24.94 -33.71
N THR A 443 6.07 24.35 -34.45
CA THR A 443 4.61 24.63 -34.40
C THR A 443 3.81 23.33 -34.31
N ASP A 444 2.68 23.37 -33.61
CA ASP A 444 1.83 22.20 -33.41
C ASP A 444 1.01 21.85 -34.65
N LYS A 445 0.93 20.55 -34.92
CA LYS A 445 -0.08 19.95 -35.78
C LYS A 445 -0.78 18.89 -34.97
N THR A 446 -2.11 18.88 -34.98
CA THR A 446 -2.91 17.94 -34.17
C THR A 446 -3.83 17.12 -35.07
N LEU A 447 -3.95 15.84 -34.75
CA LEU A 447 -4.93 14.91 -35.30
C LEU A 447 -5.83 14.45 -34.15
N THR A 448 -7.09 14.85 -34.19
CA THR A 448 -8.14 14.34 -33.30
C THR A 448 -8.72 13.08 -33.92
N LEU A 449 -8.89 12.02 -33.11
CA LEU A 449 -9.40 10.74 -33.55
C LEU A 449 -10.93 10.71 -33.45
N SER A 450 -11.57 10.15 -34.48
CA SER A 450 -13.02 9.89 -34.45
C SER A 450 -13.35 8.63 -33.64
N PRO A 451 -14.60 8.42 -33.20
CA PRO A 451 -14.99 7.18 -32.52
C PRO A 451 -14.61 5.92 -33.33
N GLY A 452 -13.85 5.01 -32.71
CA GLY A 452 -13.35 3.78 -33.33
C GLY A 452 -12.12 3.97 -34.25
N GLU A 453 -11.61 5.19 -34.37
CA GLU A 453 -10.35 5.48 -35.05
C GLU A 453 -9.18 5.34 -34.07
N TYR A 454 -8.12 4.66 -34.49
CA TYR A 454 -6.91 4.49 -33.69
C TYR A 454 -5.66 4.56 -34.57
N ILE A 455 -4.57 5.07 -33.99
CA ILE A 455 -3.26 5.13 -34.63
C ILE A 455 -2.65 3.73 -34.62
N ASN A 456 -2.20 3.27 -35.78
CA ASN A 456 -1.69 1.91 -35.98
C ASN A 456 -0.37 1.86 -36.76
N SER A 457 0.20 3.02 -37.11
CA SER A 457 1.47 3.06 -37.83
C SER A 457 2.26 4.32 -37.49
N ILE A 458 3.57 4.16 -37.50
CA ILE A 458 4.56 5.22 -37.33
C ILE A 458 5.63 5.10 -38.41
N GLU A 459 5.99 6.21 -39.02
CA GLU A 459 7.13 6.36 -39.93
C GLU A 459 7.96 7.55 -39.47
N ALA A 460 9.26 7.34 -39.29
CA ALA A 460 10.19 8.38 -38.86
C ALA A 460 11.39 8.43 -39.80
N HIS A 461 11.86 9.64 -40.09
CA HIS A 461 13.13 9.88 -40.78
C HIS A 461 14.07 10.65 -39.86
N TRP A 462 15.36 10.33 -39.92
CA TRP A 462 16.37 10.92 -39.06
C TRP A 462 17.65 11.26 -39.83
N ASP A 463 18.39 12.23 -39.34
CA ASP A 463 19.72 12.58 -39.88
C ASP A 463 20.54 13.33 -38.83
N LYS A 464 21.79 13.63 -39.18
CA LYS A 464 22.70 14.40 -38.33
C LYS A 464 22.49 15.90 -38.50
N LYS A 465 22.29 16.58 -37.38
CA LYS A 465 22.40 18.02 -37.21
C LYS A 465 23.68 18.29 -36.42
N HIS A 466 24.74 18.70 -37.11
CA HIS A 466 26.10 18.75 -36.56
C HIS A 466 26.54 17.34 -36.09
N ASP A 467 26.90 17.18 -34.82
CA ASP A 467 27.30 15.94 -34.17
C ASP A 467 26.11 15.15 -33.57
N HIS A 468 24.92 15.73 -33.52
CA HIS A 468 23.72 15.11 -32.96
C HIS A 468 22.81 14.50 -34.04
N THR A 469 22.34 13.26 -33.83
CA THR A 469 21.35 12.61 -34.70
C THR A 469 19.95 12.89 -34.16
N ARG A 470 19.06 13.48 -34.97
CA ARG A 470 17.70 13.88 -34.56
C ARG A 470 16.64 13.26 -35.48
N VAL A 471 15.39 13.18 -35.02
CA VAL A 471 14.24 12.87 -35.87
C VAL A 471 13.83 14.12 -36.65
N PHE A 472 13.92 14.04 -37.98
CA PHE A 472 13.62 15.16 -38.87
C PHE A 472 12.19 15.15 -39.39
N TYR A 473 11.58 13.97 -39.54
CA TYR A 473 10.22 13.81 -40.02
C TYR A 473 9.52 12.70 -39.26
N LEU A 474 8.22 12.87 -39.03
CA LEU A 474 7.34 11.90 -38.41
C LEU A 474 6.01 11.89 -39.15
N ASN A 475 5.49 10.69 -39.39
CA ASN A 475 4.16 10.43 -39.92
C ASN A 475 3.48 9.35 -39.07
N LEU A 476 2.26 9.62 -38.63
CA LEU A 476 1.43 8.68 -37.88
C LEU A 476 0.16 8.41 -38.68
N GLY A 477 -0.16 7.14 -38.93
CA GLY A 477 -1.33 6.71 -39.69
C GLY A 477 -2.36 5.96 -38.84
N THR A 478 -3.64 6.06 -39.22
CA THR A 478 -4.76 5.43 -38.51
C THR A 478 -5.39 4.28 -39.28
N ASN A 479 -6.16 3.45 -38.59
CA ASN A 479 -6.96 2.37 -39.18
C ASN A 479 -8.01 2.85 -40.19
N MET A 480 -8.43 4.11 -40.13
CA MET A 480 -9.39 4.71 -41.06
C MET A 480 -8.72 5.40 -42.26
N GLY A 481 -7.38 5.35 -42.36
CA GLY A 481 -6.64 5.95 -43.45
C GLY A 481 -6.37 7.44 -43.32
N ASN A 482 -6.67 8.05 -42.16
CA ASN A 482 -6.18 9.39 -41.83
C ASN A 482 -4.71 9.32 -41.42
N SER A 483 -4.03 10.46 -41.48
CA SER A 483 -2.64 10.57 -41.01
C SER A 483 -2.30 11.99 -40.61
N ILE A 484 -1.24 12.12 -39.83
CA ILE A 484 -0.60 13.37 -39.49
C ILE A 484 0.89 13.28 -39.72
N SER A 485 1.46 14.32 -40.34
CA SER A 485 2.90 14.40 -40.55
C SER A 485 3.49 15.80 -40.36
N GLY A 486 4.76 15.82 -39.97
CA GLY A 486 5.52 17.02 -39.67
C GLY A 486 7.00 16.85 -39.99
N GLY A 487 7.72 17.97 -40.15
CA GLY A 487 9.17 17.94 -40.39
C GLY A 487 9.60 17.77 -41.86
N SER A 488 10.89 17.52 -42.07
CA SER A 488 11.52 17.34 -43.39
C SER A 488 12.02 15.91 -43.58
N GLN A 489 11.65 15.26 -44.68
CA GLN A 489 12.12 13.90 -44.96
C GLN A 489 13.64 13.87 -45.22
N THR A 490 14.30 12.80 -44.77
CA THR A 490 15.73 12.51 -45.00
C THR A 490 15.92 11.12 -45.60
N ASP A 491 17.15 10.76 -45.94
CA ASP A 491 17.46 9.46 -46.54
C ASP A 491 17.34 8.30 -45.54
N ASN A 492 17.71 8.51 -44.26
CA ASN A 492 17.52 7.48 -43.23
C ASN A 492 16.08 7.52 -42.75
N LYS A 493 15.40 6.40 -42.89
CA LYS A 493 13.99 6.26 -42.53
C LYS A 493 13.65 4.84 -42.11
N GLY A 494 12.59 4.73 -41.34
CA GLY A 494 12.04 3.47 -40.87
C GLY A 494 10.57 3.64 -40.52
N SER A 495 9.85 2.53 -40.49
CA SER A 495 8.45 2.50 -40.10
C SER A 495 8.14 1.25 -39.30
N ALA A 496 7.10 1.34 -38.48
CA ALA A 496 6.51 0.21 -37.78
C ALA A 496 4.98 0.29 -37.88
N THR A 497 4.35 -0.88 -37.84
CA THR A 497 2.90 -1.03 -37.82
C THR A 497 2.52 -1.83 -36.59
N ALA A 498 1.45 -1.42 -35.92
CA ALA A 498 0.90 -2.14 -34.80
C ALA A 498 0.50 -3.56 -35.24
N PRO A 499 0.68 -4.58 -34.38
CA PRO A 499 0.11 -5.90 -34.62
C PRO A 499 -1.41 -5.83 -34.84
N ALA A 500 -1.97 -6.86 -35.48
CA ALA A 500 -3.41 -6.93 -35.70
C ALA A 500 -4.14 -6.90 -34.34
N GLY A 501 -5.09 -5.97 -34.19
CA GLY A 501 -5.84 -5.79 -32.94
C GLY A 501 -5.15 -4.89 -31.90
N TYR A 502 -4.09 -4.17 -32.26
CA TYR A 502 -3.39 -3.25 -31.36
C TYR A 502 -3.54 -1.79 -31.81
N GLN A 503 -3.39 -0.87 -30.85
CA GLN A 503 -3.38 0.58 -31.07
C GLN A 503 -2.17 1.25 -30.43
N LEU A 504 -1.81 2.46 -30.89
CA LEU A 504 -0.84 3.30 -30.19
C LEU A 504 -1.37 3.64 -28.80
N SER A 505 -0.51 3.56 -27.80
CA SER A 505 -0.85 3.83 -26.40
C SER A 505 0.21 4.63 -25.65
N GLY A 506 1.33 4.90 -26.29
CA GLY A 506 2.38 5.71 -25.72
C GLY A 506 3.57 5.74 -26.66
N PHE A 507 4.54 6.56 -26.32
CA PHE A 507 5.82 6.62 -26.99
C PHE A 507 6.94 6.23 -26.03
N TYR A 508 8.06 5.83 -26.62
CA TYR A 508 9.29 5.65 -25.88
C TYR A 508 10.47 6.02 -26.77
N GLY A 509 11.59 6.44 -26.18
CA GLY A 509 12.74 6.86 -26.95
C GLY A 509 13.66 7.78 -26.20
N ARG A 510 14.20 8.78 -26.90
CA ARG A 510 15.12 9.77 -26.33
C ARG A 510 14.78 11.17 -26.84
N ALA A 511 14.84 12.16 -25.97
CA ALA A 511 14.51 13.54 -26.31
C ALA A 511 15.30 14.56 -25.49
N GLY A 512 15.35 15.79 -25.99
CA GLY A 512 15.79 16.98 -25.27
C GLY A 512 15.01 18.17 -25.81
N ASP A 513 15.70 19.20 -26.32
CA ASP A 513 15.05 20.30 -27.05
C ASP A 513 14.31 19.84 -28.34
N GLU A 514 14.69 18.67 -28.87
CA GLU A 514 14.12 18.04 -30.06
C GLU A 514 14.01 16.52 -29.81
N ILE A 515 13.20 15.81 -30.61
CA ILE A 515 13.13 14.35 -30.55
C ILE A 515 14.39 13.74 -31.18
N ASP A 516 15.08 12.93 -30.40
CA ASP A 516 16.34 12.27 -30.78
C ASP A 516 16.12 10.87 -31.32
N GLN A 517 15.23 10.15 -30.66
CA GLN A 517 14.86 8.78 -30.97
C GLN A 517 13.40 8.56 -30.57
N LEU A 518 12.65 7.84 -31.39
CA LEU A 518 11.23 7.60 -31.14
C LEU A 518 10.81 6.20 -31.56
N GLY A 519 10.02 5.55 -30.71
CA GLY A 519 9.31 4.31 -30.94
C GLY A 519 7.90 4.41 -30.37
N ALA A 520 7.04 3.50 -30.80
CA ALA A 520 5.65 3.40 -30.38
C ALA A 520 5.48 2.24 -29.38
N ILE A 521 4.63 2.46 -28.39
CA ILE A 521 4.10 1.44 -27.50
C ILE A 521 2.72 1.06 -28.01
N TRP A 522 2.55 -0.20 -28.41
CA TRP A 522 1.31 -0.77 -28.90
C TRP A 522 0.61 -1.54 -27.78
N THR A 523 -0.67 -1.30 -27.56
CA THR A 523 -1.48 -2.13 -26.65
C THR A 523 -2.61 -2.85 -27.37
N ARG A 524 -2.97 -4.04 -26.89
CA ARG A 524 -4.10 -4.81 -27.43
C ARG A 524 -5.41 -4.06 -27.18
N ILE A 525 -6.17 -3.82 -28.24
CA ILE A 525 -7.49 -3.18 -28.16
C ILE A 525 -8.43 -4.08 -27.36
N GLY A 526 -9.02 -3.54 -26.30
CA GLY A 526 -9.92 -4.26 -25.42
C GLY A 526 -9.25 -5.06 -24.31
N ALA A 527 -7.91 -5.12 -24.25
CA ALA A 527 -7.23 -5.64 -23.06
C ALA A 527 -7.53 -4.72 -21.87
N ARG A 528 -8.00 -5.30 -20.77
CA ARG A 528 -8.40 -4.55 -19.58
C ARG A 528 -7.25 -4.58 -18.57
N GLY A 529 -6.91 -3.43 -18.02
CA GLY A 529 -6.00 -3.37 -16.88
C GLY A 529 -6.72 -3.75 -15.60
N VAL A 530 -5.95 -4.05 -14.56
CA VAL A 530 -6.47 -4.10 -13.20
C VAL A 530 -6.42 -2.70 -12.60
N LEU A 531 -7.41 -2.35 -11.78
CA LEU A 531 -7.43 -1.10 -11.04
C LEU A 531 -7.30 -1.38 -9.55
N LEU A 532 -6.64 -0.46 -8.83
CA LEU A 532 -6.53 -0.51 -7.37
C LEU A 532 -7.90 -0.69 -6.69
N THR A 533 -8.92 -0.01 -7.22
CA THR A 533 -10.30 0.03 -6.69
C THR A 533 -11.24 -1.00 -7.31
N ASP A 534 -10.72 -2.00 -8.04
CA ASP A 534 -11.57 -3.11 -8.48
C ASP A 534 -12.24 -3.76 -7.27
N ASP A 535 -13.52 -4.14 -7.40
CA ASP A 535 -14.23 -4.88 -6.36
C ASP A 535 -13.65 -6.30 -6.27
N MET A 536 -12.85 -6.53 -5.24
CA MET A 536 -12.21 -7.82 -4.95
C MET A 536 -13.15 -8.77 -4.18
N GLY A 537 -14.43 -8.43 -4.01
CA GLY A 537 -15.44 -9.19 -3.28
C GLY A 537 -15.41 -9.00 -1.76
N THR A 538 -16.40 -9.58 -1.06
CA THR A 538 -16.43 -9.63 0.42
C THR A 538 -15.72 -10.88 0.91
N ASP A 539 -14.60 -10.69 1.60
CA ASP A 539 -13.79 -11.80 2.12
C ASP A 539 -14.34 -12.29 3.48
N VAL A 540 -15.41 -13.09 3.41
CA VAL A 540 -16.08 -13.68 4.59
C VAL A 540 -15.36 -14.95 5.10
N GLY A 541 -14.22 -15.31 4.52
CA GLY A 541 -13.47 -16.53 4.85
C GLY A 541 -12.00 -16.40 4.49
N SER A 542 -11.27 -15.64 5.28
CA SER A 542 -9.86 -15.33 5.01
C SER A 542 -8.96 -16.56 5.00
N GLY A 543 -8.22 -16.73 3.90
CA GLY A 543 -7.14 -17.71 3.70
C GLY A 543 -5.89 -17.49 4.57
N SER A 544 -5.98 -16.74 5.68
CA SER A 544 -4.86 -16.49 6.60
C SER A 544 -4.57 -17.66 7.54
N GLY A 545 -5.42 -18.69 7.56
CA GLY A 545 -5.40 -19.76 8.58
C GLY A 545 -5.69 -19.25 10.01
N SER A 546 -5.89 -17.94 10.17
CA SER A 546 -6.00 -17.24 11.45
C SER A 546 -7.44 -17.08 11.93
N GLY A 547 -8.43 -17.30 11.05
CA GLY A 547 -9.85 -17.06 11.32
C GLY A 547 -10.26 -15.59 11.35
N PHE A 548 -9.37 -14.63 11.02
CA PHE A 548 -9.67 -13.19 11.08
C PHE A 548 -10.56 -12.72 9.92
N VAL A 549 -11.83 -12.43 10.18
CA VAL A 549 -12.78 -11.96 9.15
C VAL A 549 -12.89 -10.43 9.14
N THR A 550 -12.54 -9.78 8.03
CA THR A 550 -12.65 -8.32 7.85
C THR A 550 -14.00 -7.92 7.27
N TYR A 551 -14.56 -6.77 7.69
CA TYR A 551 -15.88 -6.30 7.24
C TYR A 551 -15.85 -5.06 6.33
N SER A 552 -14.65 -4.63 5.89
CA SER A 552 -14.44 -3.52 4.95
C SER A 552 -14.39 -4.00 3.49
N THR A 553 -14.59 -3.06 2.54
CA THR A 553 -14.45 -3.33 1.10
C THR A 553 -13.03 -3.79 0.81
N SER A 554 -12.89 -4.94 0.15
CA SER A 554 -11.60 -5.47 -0.25
C SER A 554 -11.04 -4.63 -1.40
N ILE A 555 -9.78 -4.22 -1.27
CA ILE A 555 -9.02 -3.44 -2.26
C ILE A 555 -7.74 -4.20 -2.56
N ARG A 556 -7.21 -4.04 -3.77
CA ARG A 556 -5.94 -4.67 -4.13
C ARG A 556 -4.84 -4.22 -3.19
N ASN A 557 -4.14 -5.16 -2.59
CA ASN A 557 -2.96 -4.88 -1.80
C ASN A 557 -1.77 -4.70 -2.75
N TRP A 558 -1.54 -3.47 -3.18
CA TRP A 558 -0.35 -3.08 -3.95
C TRP A 558 0.68 -2.39 -3.05
N VAL A 559 1.95 -2.41 -3.43
CA VAL A 559 3.01 -1.69 -2.70
C VAL A 559 2.69 -0.19 -2.66
N GLY A 560 2.20 0.37 -3.76
CA GLY A 560 1.88 1.79 -3.86
C GLY A 560 3.11 2.68 -4.05
N PRO A 561 2.92 3.97 -4.39
CA PRO A 561 4.02 4.86 -4.76
C PRO A 561 4.90 5.29 -3.57
N THR A 562 4.35 5.30 -2.35
CA THR A 562 4.94 5.95 -1.16
C THR A 562 5.99 5.13 -0.43
N ILE A 563 5.95 3.79 -0.53
CA ILE A 563 6.91 2.90 0.14
C ILE A 563 8.35 3.10 -0.39
N GLY A 564 8.49 3.62 -1.61
CA GLY A 564 9.77 3.88 -2.28
C GLY A 564 10.32 5.30 -2.09
N ASP A 565 9.62 6.19 -1.38
CA ASP A 565 10.00 7.61 -1.27
C ASP A 565 10.73 7.91 0.05
N PRO A 566 12.03 8.28 0.00
CA PRO A 566 12.80 8.59 1.20
C PRO A 566 12.45 9.97 1.76
N THR A 567 12.15 10.02 3.06
CA THR A 567 11.95 11.27 3.81
C THR A 567 13.25 11.85 4.36
N ASP A 568 14.29 11.03 4.49
CA ASP A 568 15.59 11.36 5.07
C ASP A 568 16.73 10.99 4.11
N LYS A 569 17.97 11.33 4.48
CA LYS A 569 19.17 11.00 3.70
C LYS A 569 19.62 9.55 3.86
N ALA A 570 19.18 8.88 4.93
CA ALA A 570 19.49 7.49 5.25
C ALA A 570 18.49 6.98 6.30
N CYS A 571 18.33 5.66 6.39
CA CYS A 571 17.80 4.99 7.58
C CYS A 571 18.90 4.17 8.26
N TYR A 572 18.81 4.00 9.58
CA TYR A 572 19.74 3.21 10.38
C TYR A 572 19.22 1.77 10.55
N ARG A 573 20.09 0.80 10.36
CA ARG A 573 19.77 -0.63 10.43
C ARG A 573 19.76 -1.09 11.89
N LYS A 574 18.74 -1.85 12.28
CA LYS A 574 18.62 -2.41 13.63
C LYS A 574 19.34 -3.76 13.67
N THR A 575 20.10 -4.00 14.73
CA THR A 575 20.75 -5.30 15.01
C THR A 575 20.03 -6.02 16.14
N GLU A 576 19.85 -7.33 16.00
CA GLU A 576 19.18 -8.21 16.94
C GLU A 576 19.95 -9.52 17.08
N ASP A 577 19.86 -10.19 18.23
CA ASP A 577 20.47 -11.50 18.41
C ASP A 577 19.73 -12.58 17.61
N PHE A 578 20.42 -13.68 17.30
CA PHE A 578 19.76 -14.86 16.75
C PHE A 578 18.80 -15.50 17.76
N ASP A 579 17.79 -16.20 17.25
CA ASP A 579 17.04 -17.14 18.09
C ASP A 579 17.89 -18.35 18.53
N SER A 580 17.32 -19.21 19.37
CA SER A 580 17.96 -20.44 19.88
C SER A 580 18.38 -21.44 18.79
N HIS A 581 17.95 -21.25 17.54
CA HIS A 581 18.25 -22.07 16.38
C HIS A 581 19.16 -21.36 15.35
N ASN A 582 19.74 -20.21 15.67
CA ASN A 582 20.53 -19.37 14.77
C ASN A 582 19.73 -18.85 13.56
N ILE A 583 18.47 -18.48 13.76
CA ILE A 583 17.55 -17.95 12.75
C ILE A 583 17.29 -16.47 13.03
N CYS A 584 17.23 -15.67 11.97
CA CYS A 584 16.86 -14.27 12.06
C CYS A 584 15.34 -14.05 11.92
N PRO A 585 14.79 -13.00 12.55
CA PRO A 585 13.42 -12.58 12.29
C PRO A 585 13.21 -12.24 10.81
N LEU A 586 11.96 -12.33 10.34
CA LEU A 586 11.66 -11.92 8.98
C LEU A 586 11.98 -10.43 8.77
N GLY A 587 12.57 -10.09 7.62
CA GLY A 587 13.08 -8.74 7.34
C GLY A 587 14.51 -8.45 7.85
N TYR A 588 15.17 -9.45 8.45
CA TYR A 588 16.57 -9.38 8.87
C TYR A 588 17.43 -10.35 8.06
N GLY A 589 18.62 -9.90 7.67
CA GLY A 589 19.70 -10.72 7.13
C GLY A 589 20.67 -11.19 8.23
N LYS A 590 21.43 -12.24 7.97
CA LYS A 590 22.52 -12.67 8.86
C LYS A 590 23.74 -11.78 8.62
N ASP A 591 24.32 -11.24 9.68
CA ASP A 591 25.58 -10.47 9.63
C ASP A 591 26.50 -10.92 10.76
N ASP A 592 27.56 -11.65 10.38
CA ASP A 592 28.50 -12.30 11.30
C ASP A 592 27.84 -13.12 12.42
N SER A 593 27.69 -12.54 13.62
CA SER A 593 27.12 -13.17 14.82
C SER A 593 25.70 -12.72 15.16
N ASP A 594 25.15 -11.78 14.39
CA ASP A 594 23.91 -11.10 14.73
C ASP A 594 22.97 -11.06 13.51
N CYS A 595 21.74 -10.60 13.72
CA CYS A 595 20.75 -10.31 12.70
C CYS A 595 20.69 -8.81 12.45
N ILE A 596 20.73 -8.38 11.19
CA ILE A 596 20.66 -6.97 10.83
C ILE A 596 19.49 -6.71 9.89
N THR A 597 18.77 -5.60 10.06
CA THR A 597 17.64 -5.30 9.17
C THR A 597 18.09 -5.16 7.71
N GLN A 598 17.26 -5.69 6.83
CA GLN A 598 17.42 -5.54 5.38
C GLN A 598 17.08 -4.11 4.96
N CYS A 599 17.65 -3.68 3.84
CA CYS A 599 17.41 -2.35 3.30
C CYS A 599 16.01 -2.26 2.65
N PRO A 600 15.13 -1.36 3.13
CA PRO A 600 13.76 -1.22 2.63
C PRO A 600 13.75 -0.49 1.28
N MET A 601 12.61 -0.46 0.58
CA MET A 601 12.51 0.17 -0.74
C MET A 601 12.90 1.65 -0.76
N ALA A 602 12.48 2.45 0.23
CA ALA A 602 12.87 3.86 0.32
C ALA A 602 14.39 4.07 0.46
N TYR A 603 15.09 3.07 1.01
CA TYR A 603 16.53 3.11 1.28
C TYR A 603 17.17 1.78 0.84
N PRO A 604 17.29 1.49 -0.46
CA PRO A 604 17.65 0.16 -0.92
C PRO A 604 19.16 -0.12 -0.93
N VAL A 605 20.00 0.91 -0.74
CA VAL A 605 21.45 0.80 -0.89
C VAL A 605 22.13 0.67 0.49
N PRO A 606 22.75 -0.45 0.85
CA PRO A 606 23.43 -0.57 2.14
C PRO A 606 24.69 0.29 2.21
N CYS A 607 24.96 0.85 3.38
CA CYS A 607 26.16 1.60 3.72
C CYS A 607 26.56 1.37 5.19
N GLY A 608 27.15 0.21 5.47
CA GLY A 608 27.44 -0.21 6.85
C GLY A 608 26.17 -0.43 7.64
N ASP A 609 26.03 0.29 8.76
CA ASP A 609 24.87 0.26 9.66
C ASP A 609 23.71 1.13 9.17
N GLU A 610 23.79 1.65 7.94
CA GLU A 610 22.77 2.50 7.35
C GLU A 610 22.33 1.94 5.99
N CYS A 611 21.16 2.37 5.54
CA CYS A 611 20.74 2.24 4.16
C CYS A 611 20.46 3.63 3.58
N LEU A 612 20.89 3.86 2.34
CA LEU A 612 20.78 5.10 1.60
C LEU A 612 19.65 5.01 0.57
N PRO A 613 19.08 6.17 0.16
CA PRO A 613 18.17 6.28 -0.96
C PRO A 613 18.71 5.64 -2.24
N GLN A 614 17.79 5.36 -3.17
CA GLN A 614 18.12 4.85 -4.50
C GLN A 614 19.21 5.71 -5.17
N SER A 615 20.26 5.08 -5.68
CA SER A 615 21.46 5.74 -6.24
C SER A 615 22.35 6.49 -5.22
N GLY A 616 22.19 6.25 -3.92
CA GLY A 616 23.10 6.74 -2.88
C GLY A 616 24.53 6.20 -3.04
N ASP A 617 25.54 7.05 -2.77
CA ASP A 617 26.96 6.66 -2.82
C ASP A 617 27.52 6.56 -1.40
N CYS A 618 27.73 5.32 -0.95
CA CYS A 618 28.24 5.04 0.39
C CYS A 618 29.66 5.61 0.63
N ALA A 619 30.52 5.66 -0.40
CA ALA A 619 31.86 6.19 -0.25
C ALA A 619 31.85 7.71 -0.03
N LEU A 620 30.99 8.43 -0.76
CA LEU A 620 30.80 9.87 -0.56
C LEU A 620 30.17 10.19 0.78
N ASP A 621 29.23 9.38 1.25
CA ASP A 621 28.58 9.59 2.54
C ASP A 621 29.53 9.34 3.72
N THR A 622 30.31 8.25 3.65
CA THR A 622 31.38 7.95 4.62
C THR A 622 32.41 9.08 4.70
N LEU A 623 32.79 9.68 3.57
CA LEU A 623 33.73 10.82 3.52
C LEU A 623 33.15 12.10 4.14
N LYS A 624 31.85 12.37 3.98
CA LYS A 624 31.18 13.52 4.62
C LYS A 624 31.14 13.37 6.15
N LYS A 625 30.96 12.14 6.65
CA LYS A 625 30.90 11.85 8.10
C LYS A 625 32.25 11.93 8.82
N ILE A 626 33.37 11.67 8.14
CA ILE A 626 34.72 11.91 8.69
C ILE A 626 34.91 13.40 9.10
N PHE A 627 34.13 14.31 8.52
CA PHE A 627 34.10 15.73 8.90
C PHE A 627 33.02 16.10 9.94
N SER A 628 32.13 15.17 10.34
CA SER A 628 31.00 15.43 11.25
C SER A 628 31.01 14.56 12.52
N VAL A 629 32.18 14.15 13.01
CA VAL A 629 32.32 13.31 14.22
C VAL A 629 32.01 14.08 15.51
N ILE A 630 30.78 14.57 15.68
CA ILE A 630 30.15 14.93 16.96
C ILE A 630 28.62 14.78 16.78
N ALA A 631 28.09 13.55 16.72
CA ALA A 631 26.64 13.33 16.87
C ALA A 631 26.21 11.88 17.19
N VAL A 632 27.10 10.98 17.61
CA VAL A 632 26.70 9.61 17.99
C VAL A 632 26.88 9.44 19.49
N ALA A 633 25.95 10.03 20.23
CA ALA A 633 25.70 9.78 21.63
C ALA A 633 24.21 10.00 21.93
N LEU A 634 23.34 9.32 21.19
CA LEU A 634 21.91 9.22 21.49
C LEU A 634 21.43 7.79 21.29
N ASN A 635 22.01 6.90 22.10
CA ASN A 635 21.25 5.78 22.64
C ASN A 635 20.90 6.16 24.07
N VAL A 636 19.69 5.81 24.50
CA VAL A 636 19.14 5.99 25.86
C VAL A 636 18.55 7.38 26.13
N ALA A 637 17.33 7.64 25.64
CA ALA A 637 16.29 8.46 26.30
C ALA A 637 15.00 8.56 25.45
N THR A 638 14.36 7.44 25.11
CA THR A 638 12.94 7.43 24.69
C THR A 638 12.03 6.92 25.81
N ASP A 639 12.56 6.77 27.03
CA ASP A 639 11.78 6.51 28.23
C ASP A 639 11.10 7.82 28.69
N GLY A 640 9.87 8.09 28.23
CA GLY A 640 8.97 8.98 28.95
C GLY A 640 8.00 9.86 28.16
N VAL A 641 8.11 9.97 26.84
CA VAL A 641 7.36 11.01 26.09
C VAL A 641 5.88 10.64 25.85
N PHE A 642 5.55 9.35 25.82
CA PHE A 642 4.14 8.91 25.82
C PHE A 642 3.39 9.38 27.08
N GLY A 643 4.09 9.50 28.21
CA GLY A 643 3.50 9.90 29.49
C GLY A 643 3.01 11.35 29.53
N GLU A 644 3.69 12.29 28.86
CA GLU A 644 3.35 13.72 28.88
C GLU A 644 2.22 14.09 27.92
N ILE A 645 2.10 13.40 26.77
CA ILE A 645 0.98 13.60 25.83
C ILE A 645 -0.30 12.95 26.39
N LEU A 646 -0.20 11.79 27.04
CA LEU A 646 -1.34 11.11 27.68
C LEU A 646 -1.84 11.77 28.95
N THR A 647 -1.03 12.57 29.66
CA THR A 647 -1.52 13.30 30.85
C THR A 647 -2.65 14.29 30.52
N THR A 648 -2.72 14.78 29.28
CA THR A 648 -3.81 15.64 28.79
C THR A 648 -5.09 14.85 28.46
N PHE A 649 -4.98 13.53 28.27
CA PHE A 649 -6.12 12.65 27.96
C PHE A 649 -6.66 11.92 29.20
N LYS A 650 -6.04 12.07 30.38
CA LYS A 650 -6.44 11.37 31.63
C LYS A 650 -7.81 11.81 32.14
N GLU A 651 -8.38 12.82 31.49
CA GLU A 651 -9.68 13.40 31.82
C GLU A 651 -10.80 12.98 30.85
N VAL A 652 -10.61 11.96 30.00
CA VAL A 652 -11.70 11.42 29.17
C VAL A 652 -12.53 10.41 29.97
N ALA A 653 -13.80 10.74 30.20
CA ALA A 653 -14.71 9.96 31.02
C ALA A 653 -14.89 8.51 30.51
N LEU A 654 -14.89 7.54 31.44
CA LEU A 654 -15.27 6.12 31.24
C LEU A 654 -16.49 5.94 30.30
N VAL A 655 -17.41 6.91 30.32
CA VAL A 655 -18.64 6.99 29.52
C VAL A 655 -18.39 7.18 28.02
N ILE A 656 -17.42 8.03 27.64
CA ILE A 656 -17.08 8.28 26.23
C ILE A 656 -16.45 7.01 25.65
N ASN A 657 -15.51 6.41 26.38
CA ASN A 657 -14.91 5.14 25.98
C ASN A 657 -15.95 4.01 25.90
N CYS A 658 -16.91 3.94 26.82
CA CYS A 658 -18.03 3.01 26.74
C CYS A 658 -18.85 3.22 25.47
N ALA A 659 -19.31 4.45 25.23
CA ALA A 659 -20.18 4.76 24.10
C ALA A 659 -19.48 4.52 22.76
N THR A 660 -18.24 4.98 22.61
CA THR A 660 -17.43 4.79 21.39
C THR A 660 -17.20 3.31 21.08
N ASN A 661 -16.85 2.48 22.06
CA ASN A 661 -16.65 1.05 21.84
C ASN A 661 -17.96 0.34 21.46
N MET A 662 -19.06 0.71 22.12
CA MET A 662 -20.38 0.16 21.82
C MET A 662 -20.89 0.54 20.43
N ILE A 663 -20.76 1.81 19.99
CA ILE A 663 -21.18 2.27 18.65
C ILE A 663 -20.50 1.43 17.58
N LYS A 664 -19.18 1.23 17.71
CA LYS A 664 -18.37 0.53 16.71
C LYS A 664 -18.72 -0.95 16.62
N VAL A 665 -18.83 -1.64 17.77
CA VAL A 665 -19.21 -3.06 17.80
C VAL A 665 -20.63 -3.26 17.24
N ILE A 666 -21.56 -2.35 17.55
CA ILE A 666 -22.94 -2.41 17.04
C ILE A 666 -22.99 -2.18 15.54
N LYS A 667 -22.28 -1.18 14.99
CA LYS A 667 -22.20 -0.94 13.54
C LYS A 667 -21.55 -2.10 12.79
N ALA A 668 -20.50 -2.70 13.34
CA ALA A 668 -19.87 -3.89 12.76
C ALA A 668 -20.83 -5.09 12.77
N LEU A 669 -21.55 -5.30 13.87
CA LEU A 669 -22.59 -6.33 13.97
C LEU A 669 -23.72 -6.09 12.98
N LEU A 670 -24.20 -4.85 12.82
CA LEU A 670 -25.21 -4.49 11.84
C LEU A 670 -24.73 -4.78 10.42
N ARG A 671 -23.51 -4.38 10.06
CA ARG A 671 -22.93 -4.66 8.74
C ARG A 671 -22.78 -6.15 8.48
N TYR A 672 -22.32 -6.93 9.46
CA TYR A 672 -22.25 -8.39 9.38
C TYR A 672 -23.63 -9.01 9.18
N LEU A 673 -24.62 -8.59 9.97
CA LEU A 673 -26.02 -9.02 9.82
C LEU A 673 -26.59 -8.65 8.45
N THR A 674 -26.29 -7.46 7.92
CA THR A 674 -26.67 -7.05 6.57
C THR A 674 -26.01 -7.93 5.50
N ILE A 675 -24.72 -8.25 5.63
CA ILE A 675 -24.02 -9.16 4.70
C ILE A 675 -24.67 -10.55 4.71
N ILE A 676 -25.04 -11.06 5.89
CA ILE A 676 -25.73 -12.35 6.03
C ILE A 676 -27.16 -12.31 5.48
N GLN A 677 -27.90 -11.23 5.70
CA GLN A 677 -29.22 -11.03 5.10
C GLN A 677 -29.16 -10.99 3.57
N GLN A 678 -28.06 -10.47 3.00
CA GLN A 678 -27.83 -10.41 1.55
C GLN A 678 -27.38 -11.76 0.95
N THR A 679 -26.79 -12.65 1.76
CA THR A 679 -26.18 -13.92 1.32
C THR A 679 -26.90 -15.17 1.84
N GLY A 680 -27.93 -15.02 2.69
CA GLY A 680 -28.51 -16.10 3.50
C GLY A 680 -29.84 -15.75 4.21
N PRO A 681 -30.18 -16.43 5.32
CA PRO A 681 -31.54 -16.47 5.85
C PRO A 681 -32.00 -15.15 6.49
N THR A 682 -33.30 -14.84 6.35
CA THR A 682 -33.94 -13.56 6.74
C THR A 682 -34.70 -13.60 8.07
N THR A 683 -34.64 -14.69 8.83
CA THR A 683 -35.39 -14.83 10.10
C THR A 683 -34.55 -14.40 11.30
N ASP A 684 -35.18 -13.71 12.27
CA ASP A 684 -34.53 -13.21 13.49
C ASP A 684 -33.74 -14.29 14.25
N GLN A 685 -34.23 -15.53 14.26
CA GLN A 685 -33.55 -16.65 14.91
C GLN A 685 -32.27 -17.07 14.18
N ALA A 686 -32.27 -17.06 12.84
CA ALA A 686 -31.08 -17.41 12.06
C ALA A 686 -30.02 -16.30 12.08
N LEU A 687 -30.46 -15.04 12.14
CA LEU A 687 -29.60 -13.88 12.36
C LEU A 687 -28.99 -13.90 13.77
N LEU A 688 -29.77 -14.30 14.78
CA LEU A 688 -29.30 -14.46 16.15
C LEU A 688 -28.26 -15.58 16.26
N ASP A 689 -28.51 -16.74 15.64
CA ASP A 689 -27.57 -17.86 15.62
C ASP A 689 -26.26 -17.50 14.88
N ALA A 690 -26.35 -16.74 13.78
CA ALA A 690 -25.19 -16.25 13.04
C ALA A 690 -24.41 -15.15 13.78
N ALA A 691 -25.10 -14.26 14.49
CA ALA A 691 -24.51 -13.25 15.36
C ALA A 691 -23.69 -13.90 16.47
N TYR A 692 -24.20 -14.94 17.13
CA TYR A 692 -23.48 -15.70 18.17
C TYR A 692 -22.29 -16.51 17.65
N GLN A 693 -22.11 -16.63 16.33
CA GLN A 693 -20.91 -17.20 15.72
C GLN A 693 -19.86 -16.14 15.36
N SER A 694 -20.20 -14.84 15.47
CA SER A 694 -19.27 -13.75 15.17
C SER A 694 -18.39 -13.39 16.36
N ASP A 695 -17.12 -13.06 16.09
CA ASP A 695 -16.21 -12.53 17.11
C ASP A 695 -16.75 -11.22 17.73
N ALA A 696 -17.53 -10.47 16.96
CA ALA A 696 -18.22 -9.27 17.44
C ALA A 696 -19.08 -9.55 18.67
N VAL A 697 -19.73 -10.71 18.74
CA VAL A 697 -20.61 -11.10 19.86
C VAL A 697 -19.89 -11.95 20.90
N VAL A 698 -19.00 -12.83 20.47
CA VAL A 698 -18.36 -13.81 21.37
C VAL A 698 -17.18 -13.19 22.14
N VAL A 699 -16.56 -12.15 21.59
CA VAL A 699 -15.35 -11.52 22.16
C VAL A 699 -15.54 -10.01 22.31
N ASP A 700 -15.86 -9.30 21.23
CA ASP A 700 -15.77 -7.83 21.22
C ASP A 700 -16.85 -7.15 22.06
N LEU A 701 -18.09 -7.64 21.98
CA LEU A 701 -19.21 -7.11 22.74
C LEU A 701 -19.07 -7.37 24.25
N PRO A 702 -18.65 -8.57 24.71
CA PRO A 702 -18.26 -8.78 26.10
C PRO A 702 -17.14 -7.86 26.59
N VAL A 703 -16.11 -7.61 25.77
CA VAL A 703 -15.02 -6.67 26.09
C VAL A 703 -15.54 -5.23 26.20
N ALA A 704 -16.40 -4.80 25.28
CA ALA A 704 -17.03 -3.48 25.30
C ALA A 704 -17.93 -3.31 26.54
N VAL A 705 -18.70 -4.34 26.90
CA VAL A 705 -19.54 -4.35 28.11
C VAL A 705 -18.68 -4.31 29.37
N CYS A 706 -17.61 -5.09 29.47
CA CYS A 706 -16.65 -5.00 30.57
C CYS A 706 -16.06 -3.59 30.71
N THR A 707 -15.71 -2.96 29.59
CA THR A 707 -15.22 -1.57 29.53
C THR A 707 -16.28 -0.59 30.05
N CYS A 708 -17.53 -0.75 29.62
CA CYS A 708 -18.66 0.07 30.08
C CYS A 708 -18.97 -0.09 31.57
N LEU A 709 -18.80 -1.30 32.11
CA LEU A 709 -19.06 -1.59 33.52
C LEU A 709 -17.86 -1.25 34.43
N GLY A 710 -16.72 -0.86 33.87
CA GLY A 710 -15.47 -0.67 34.62
C GLY A 710 -14.98 -1.96 35.29
N ILE A 711 -15.29 -3.13 34.71
CA ILE A 711 -14.93 -4.44 35.25
C ILE A 711 -13.74 -4.99 34.45
N PRO A 712 -12.73 -5.60 35.10
CA PRO A 712 -11.62 -6.24 34.41
C PRO A 712 -12.11 -7.31 33.42
N VAL A 713 -11.58 -7.29 32.21
CA VAL A 713 -11.86 -8.34 31.21
C VAL A 713 -11.21 -9.65 31.73
N PRO A 714 -11.80 -10.84 31.59
CA PRO A 714 -11.18 -12.09 32.05
C PRO A 714 -10.32 -12.76 30.95
N ALA A 715 -9.17 -13.35 31.33
CA ALA A 715 -8.29 -14.05 30.40
C ALA A 715 -8.96 -15.31 29.79
N GLY A 716 -8.75 -15.53 28.49
CA GLY A 716 -9.29 -16.69 27.75
C GLY A 716 -10.79 -16.65 27.50
N ALA A 717 -11.38 -15.46 27.31
CA ALA A 717 -12.80 -15.25 26.98
C ALA A 717 -13.82 -15.84 28.00
N LYS A 718 -13.42 -15.95 29.29
CA LYS A 718 -14.27 -16.50 30.36
C LYS A 718 -15.08 -15.41 31.06
N TYR A 719 -16.06 -14.85 30.35
CA TYR A 719 -16.88 -13.75 30.87
C TYR A 719 -17.82 -14.20 31.99
N ALA A 720 -18.04 -13.32 32.98
CA ALA A 720 -19.03 -13.55 34.01
C ALA A 720 -20.44 -13.66 33.39
N SER A 721 -21.31 -14.50 33.95
CA SER A 721 -22.69 -14.69 33.47
C SER A 721 -23.46 -13.37 33.29
N VAL A 722 -23.18 -12.37 34.13
CA VAL A 722 -23.79 -11.03 34.02
C VAL A 722 -23.39 -10.30 32.73
N VAL A 723 -22.13 -10.42 32.30
CA VAL A 723 -21.64 -9.81 31.05
C VAL A 723 -22.29 -10.51 29.85
N ILE A 724 -22.36 -11.83 29.85
CA ILE A 724 -23.00 -12.61 28.79
C ILE A 724 -24.49 -12.27 28.66
N THR A 725 -25.22 -12.13 29.77
CA THR A 725 -26.64 -11.73 29.72
C THR A 725 -26.84 -10.31 29.15
N ILE A 726 -25.93 -9.37 29.43
CA ILE A 726 -25.98 -8.03 28.85
C ILE A 726 -25.72 -8.09 27.34
N VAL A 727 -24.71 -8.87 26.93
CA VAL A 727 -24.38 -9.13 25.52
C VAL A 727 -25.58 -9.72 24.78
N GLU A 728 -26.26 -10.73 25.34
CA GLU A 728 -27.45 -11.34 24.74
C GLU A 728 -28.59 -10.33 24.52
N ASN A 729 -28.77 -9.38 25.44
CA ASN A 729 -29.81 -8.34 25.31
C ASN A 729 -29.44 -7.30 24.26
N ILE A 730 -28.17 -6.89 24.20
CA ILE A 730 -27.67 -5.98 23.16
C ILE A 730 -27.86 -6.60 21.78
N VAL A 731 -27.46 -7.86 21.57
CA VAL A 731 -27.59 -8.52 20.26
C VAL A 731 -29.06 -8.60 19.83
N LYS A 732 -29.99 -8.95 20.73
CA LYS A 732 -31.43 -8.98 20.43
C LYS A 732 -31.97 -7.61 20.03
N GLU A 733 -31.57 -6.57 20.75
CA GLU A 733 -32.00 -5.21 20.48
C GLU A 733 -31.44 -4.68 19.15
N VAL A 734 -30.18 -4.99 18.83
CA VAL A 734 -29.54 -4.64 17.54
C VAL A 734 -30.19 -5.35 16.36
N ILE A 735 -30.57 -6.63 16.50
CA ILE A 735 -31.30 -7.36 15.45
C ILE A 735 -32.70 -6.76 15.23
N THR A 736 -33.35 -6.30 16.29
CA THR A 736 -34.76 -5.83 16.24
C THR A 736 -34.88 -4.37 15.79
N ASN A 737 -34.00 -3.50 16.31
CA ASN A 737 -34.11 -2.04 16.19
C ASN A 737 -32.80 -1.38 15.70
N GLY A 738 -31.93 -2.14 15.05
CA GLY A 738 -30.58 -1.73 14.64
C GLY A 738 -30.47 -0.36 13.99
N ASP A 739 -31.24 -0.14 12.93
CA ASP A 739 -31.24 1.11 12.16
C ASP A 739 -31.70 2.31 13.00
N GLU A 740 -32.63 2.09 13.94
CA GLU A 740 -33.14 3.10 14.87
C GLU A 740 -32.11 3.42 15.97
N ILE A 741 -31.39 2.41 16.47
CA ILE A 741 -30.35 2.56 17.52
C ILE A 741 -29.20 3.45 17.03
N THR A 742 -28.80 3.31 15.77
CA THR A 742 -27.68 4.09 15.19
C THR A 742 -28.13 5.36 14.48
N SER A 743 -29.42 5.69 14.50
CA SER A 743 -29.98 6.81 13.74
C SER A 743 -29.53 8.19 14.25
N ASP A 744 -29.39 8.35 15.57
CA ASP A 744 -28.91 9.58 16.20
C ASP A 744 -28.32 9.34 17.59
N THR A 745 -27.59 10.33 18.09
CA THR A 745 -26.91 10.26 19.40
C THR A 745 -27.85 10.00 20.56
N GLN A 746 -29.07 10.55 20.52
CA GLN A 746 -30.04 10.41 21.60
C GLN A 746 -30.64 9.00 21.63
N ALA A 747 -30.95 8.43 20.46
CA ALA A 747 -31.41 7.05 20.30
C ALA A 747 -30.35 6.08 20.82
N PHE A 748 -29.08 6.28 20.42
CA PHE A 748 -27.97 5.44 20.86
C PHE A 748 -27.72 5.52 22.37
N MET A 749 -27.73 6.73 22.94
CA MET A 749 -27.54 6.92 24.38
C MET A 749 -28.70 6.36 25.20
N ASN A 750 -29.93 6.37 24.68
CA ASN A 750 -31.07 5.72 25.31
C ASN A 750 -30.92 4.19 25.27
N PHE A 751 -30.46 3.65 24.14
CA PHE A 751 -30.11 2.23 24.02
C PHE A 751 -29.07 1.81 25.07
N LEU A 752 -27.98 2.56 25.24
CA LEU A 752 -26.96 2.28 26.25
C LEU A 752 -27.50 2.33 27.68
N LYS A 753 -28.35 3.33 27.97
CA LYS A 753 -28.98 3.48 29.29
C LYS A 753 -29.86 2.28 29.65
N ASN A 754 -30.57 1.76 28.66
CA ASN A 754 -31.52 0.68 28.86
C ASN A 754 -30.84 -0.70 28.89
N ASN A 755 -29.71 -0.86 28.20
CA ASN A 755 -29.09 -2.17 27.98
C ASN A 755 -27.74 -2.39 28.67
N VAL A 756 -26.99 -1.32 29.04
CA VAL A 756 -25.61 -1.44 29.56
C VAL A 756 -25.42 -0.78 30.93
N THR A 757 -25.89 0.46 31.16
CA THR A 757 -25.68 1.20 32.44
C THR A 757 -26.81 2.17 32.82
N ALA A 758 -27.19 2.27 34.12
CA ALA A 758 -28.28 3.14 34.57
C ALA A 758 -27.93 4.63 34.85
N ASP A 759 -26.67 4.98 35.13
CA ASP A 759 -26.32 6.32 35.67
C ASP A 759 -25.02 6.90 35.10
N THR A 760 -25.00 7.39 33.86
CA THR A 760 -23.98 8.39 33.44
C THR A 760 -24.33 9.05 32.11
N ALA A 761 -24.85 10.28 32.13
CA ALA A 761 -25.05 11.06 30.91
C ALA A 761 -24.83 12.54 31.21
N GLN A 762 -23.65 13.06 30.88
CA GLN A 762 -23.40 14.46 30.54
C GLN A 762 -21.94 14.63 30.10
N SER A 763 -21.65 14.36 28.84
CA SER A 763 -20.46 14.85 28.14
C SER A 763 -20.85 15.34 26.74
N LYS A 764 -19.98 16.15 26.12
CA LYS A 764 -20.26 16.88 24.87
C LYS A 764 -20.71 15.93 23.76
N VAL A 765 -21.86 16.25 23.17
CA VAL A 765 -22.68 15.39 22.29
C VAL A 765 -22.17 15.39 20.84
N GLU A 766 -21.33 16.36 20.49
CA GLU A 766 -20.87 16.62 19.11
C GLU A 766 -19.91 15.51 18.61
N ASP A 767 -18.92 15.10 19.39
CA ASP A 767 -17.95 14.04 19.02
C ASP A 767 -18.61 12.65 18.83
N LEU A 768 -19.76 12.42 19.48
CA LEU A 768 -20.50 11.15 19.38
C LEU A 768 -21.38 11.10 18.12
N GLN A 769 -21.87 12.26 17.69
CA GLN A 769 -22.65 12.40 16.46
C GLN A 769 -21.76 12.19 15.24
N ASP A 770 -20.55 12.77 15.21
CA ASP A 770 -19.59 12.55 14.12
C ASP A 770 -19.23 11.06 13.96
N LEU A 771 -19.15 10.31 15.07
CA LEU A 771 -18.90 8.87 15.06
C LEU A 771 -20.14 8.07 14.59
N LEU A 772 -21.35 8.49 14.93
CA LEU A 772 -22.61 7.90 14.45
C LEU A 772 -22.86 8.20 12.97
N ASP A 773 -22.41 9.36 12.49
CA ASP A 773 -22.49 9.72 11.07
C ASP A 773 -21.35 9.07 10.26
N SER A 774 -20.24 8.70 10.91
CA SER A 774 -19.15 7.98 10.25
C SER A 774 -19.54 6.55 9.89
N ASN A 775 -19.53 6.20 8.60
CA ASN A 775 -19.67 4.82 8.12
C ASN A 775 -18.34 4.03 8.17
N SER A 776 -17.34 4.53 8.91
CA SER A 776 -15.98 3.98 8.94
C SER A 776 -15.91 2.70 9.79
N THR A 777 -15.38 1.64 9.19
CA THR A 777 -15.06 0.35 9.83
C THR A 777 -13.56 0.18 10.09
N CYS A 778 -12.71 0.97 9.44
CA CYS A 778 -11.25 0.90 9.56
C CYS A 778 -10.77 1.03 11.02
N GLY A 779 -11.21 2.06 11.76
CA GLY A 779 -10.74 2.27 13.14
C GLY A 779 -11.10 1.14 14.10
N TRP A 780 -12.20 0.44 13.86
CA TRP A 780 -12.60 -0.74 14.64
C TRP A 780 -11.77 -1.98 14.27
N GLU A 781 -11.55 -2.22 12.98
CA GLU A 781 -10.71 -3.31 12.48
C GLU A 781 -9.27 -3.20 13.01
N LEU A 782 -8.72 -1.98 13.01
CA LEU A 782 -7.40 -1.69 13.57
C LEU A 782 -7.33 -1.95 15.07
N LYS A 783 -8.39 -1.62 15.82
CA LYS A 783 -8.47 -1.95 17.26
C LYS A 783 -8.43 -3.45 17.49
N ARG A 784 -9.29 -4.20 16.80
CA ARG A 784 -9.39 -5.66 16.95
C ARG A 784 -8.08 -6.35 16.57
N LEU A 785 -7.44 -5.87 15.51
CA LEU A 785 -6.10 -6.31 15.12
C LEU A 785 -5.07 -6.04 16.22
N THR A 786 -5.13 -4.86 16.86
CA THR A 786 -4.24 -4.51 17.96
C THR A 786 -4.46 -5.40 19.18
N ASP A 787 -5.71 -5.61 19.60
CA ASP A 787 -6.05 -6.51 20.71
C ASP A 787 -5.51 -7.93 20.47
N ARG A 788 -5.60 -8.40 19.21
CA ARG A 788 -5.05 -9.68 18.79
C ARG A 788 -3.51 -9.74 18.85
N VAL A 789 -2.81 -8.68 18.42
CA VAL A 789 -1.34 -8.56 18.55
C VAL A 789 -0.92 -8.67 20.00
N VAL A 790 -1.55 -7.91 20.88
CA VAL A 790 -1.18 -7.92 22.30
C VAL A 790 -1.45 -9.29 22.93
N SER A 791 -2.60 -9.92 22.66
CA SER A 791 -2.90 -11.27 23.15
C SER A 791 -1.89 -12.30 22.64
N THR A 792 -1.59 -12.30 21.34
CA THR A 792 -0.71 -13.30 20.71
C THR A 792 0.71 -13.23 21.27
N VAL A 793 1.29 -12.03 21.39
CA VAL A 793 2.63 -11.86 21.95
C VAL A 793 2.66 -12.21 23.44
N SER A 794 1.62 -11.82 24.19
CA SER A 794 1.48 -12.16 25.61
C SER A 794 1.40 -13.68 25.83
N ASP A 795 0.59 -14.37 25.02
CA ASP A 795 0.44 -15.83 25.10
C ASP A 795 1.76 -16.54 24.81
N LEU A 796 2.53 -16.10 23.80
CA LEU A 796 3.85 -16.64 23.51
C LEU A 796 4.83 -16.44 24.68
N ARG A 797 4.85 -15.25 25.28
CA ARG A 797 5.68 -14.93 26.45
C ARG A 797 5.31 -15.75 27.70
N ASN A 798 4.03 -16.07 27.87
CA ASN A 798 3.54 -16.80 29.05
C ASN A 798 3.57 -18.32 28.88
N ALA A 799 3.37 -18.82 27.66
CA ALA A 799 3.37 -20.25 27.36
C ALA A 799 4.78 -20.85 27.29
N THR A 800 5.79 -20.02 27.05
CA THR A 800 7.19 -20.45 26.92
C THR A 800 8.10 -19.55 27.75
N ASN A 801 9.02 -20.12 28.53
CA ASN A 801 10.20 -19.39 29.04
C ASN A 801 11.20 -19.10 27.89
N ALA A 802 10.70 -18.87 26.67
CA ALA A 802 11.51 -18.69 25.47
C ALA A 802 12.28 -17.36 25.55
N ALA A 803 13.45 -17.33 24.94
CA ALA A 803 14.24 -16.10 24.87
C ALA A 803 13.47 -15.05 24.05
N VAL A 804 13.74 -13.77 24.32
CA VAL A 804 13.12 -12.65 23.58
C VAL A 804 13.30 -12.84 22.07
N ASP A 805 14.46 -13.34 21.66
CA ASP A 805 14.80 -13.55 20.25
C ASP A 805 14.00 -14.70 19.60
N ASP A 806 13.70 -15.77 20.35
CA ASP A 806 12.81 -16.85 19.89
C ASP A 806 11.38 -16.34 19.67
N ILE A 807 10.91 -15.47 20.56
CA ILE A 807 9.59 -14.85 20.47
C ILE A 807 9.58 -13.89 19.26
N ARG A 808 10.64 -13.11 19.06
CA ARG A 808 10.78 -12.21 17.90
C ARG A 808 10.67 -12.96 16.58
N VAL A 809 11.42 -14.06 16.44
CA VAL A 809 11.37 -14.91 15.23
C VAL A 809 9.98 -15.51 15.05
N THR A 810 9.39 -16.05 16.11
CA THR A 810 8.05 -16.67 16.07
C THR A 810 6.96 -15.69 15.65
N VAL A 811 6.94 -14.49 16.27
CA VAL A 811 5.97 -13.44 15.95
C VAL A 811 6.15 -12.95 14.51
N SER A 812 7.39 -12.73 14.07
CA SER A 812 7.68 -12.23 12.71
C SER A 812 7.18 -13.16 11.60
N LYS A 813 7.01 -14.45 11.88
CA LYS A 813 6.53 -15.49 10.93
C LYS A 813 5.06 -15.87 11.14
N SER A 814 4.38 -15.26 12.11
CA SER A 814 3.01 -15.58 12.44
C SER A 814 2.02 -15.09 11.37
N SER A 815 0.89 -15.79 11.22
CA SER A 815 -0.16 -15.37 10.29
C SER A 815 -0.68 -13.95 10.57
N LEU A 816 -0.58 -13.51 11.83
CA LEU A 816 -0.93 -12.16 12.26
C LEU A 816 -0.07 -11.11 11.56
N VAL A 817 1.25 -11.31 11.54
CA VAL A 817 2.20 -10.38 10.89
C VAL A 817 2.15 -10.49 9.37
N LEU A 818 2.03 -11.71 8.85
CA LEU A 818 2.16 -11.96 7.41
C LEU A 818 0.87 -11.71 6.63
N TYR A 819 -0.30 -11.81 7.26
CA TYR A 819 -1.60 -11.75 6.58
C TYR A 819 -2.58 -10.79 7.23
N ASP A 820 -2.82 -10.89 8.55
CA ASP A 820 -3.88 -10.10 9.19
C ASP A 820 -3.55 -8.59 9.20
N ILE A 821 -2.31 -8.21 9.57
CA ILE A 821 -1.88 -6.80 9.57
C ILE A 821 -1.90 -6.20 8.16
N PRO A 822 -1.25 -6.79 7.14
CA PRO A 822 -1.29 -6.26 5.78
C PRO A 822 -2.72 -6.12 5.24
N LYS A 823 -3.59 -7.10 5.51
CA LYS A 823 -4.97 -7.12 5.03
C LYS A 823 -5.84 -6.03 5.66
N VAL A 824 -5.86 -5.94 7.00
CA VAL A 824 -6.65 -4.92 7.71
C VAL A 824 -6.21 -3.52 7.31
N THR A 825 -4.90 -3.28 7.31
CA THR A 825 -4.35 -1.98 6.94
C THR A 825 -4.64 -1.65 5.48
N ASN A 826 -4.61 -2.63 4.57
CA ASN A 826 -4.97 -2.39 3.18
C ASN A 826 -6.46 -2.11 2.98
N ASN A 827 -7.35 -2.85 3.63
CA ASN A 827 -8.79 -2.63 3.45
C ASN A 827 -9.25 -1.27 4.01
N CYS A 828 -8.50 -0.67 4.94
CA CYS A 828 -8.70 0.73 5.33
C CYS A 828 -8.57 1.70 4.15
N MET A 829 -7.84 1.34 3.09
CA MET A 829 -7.70 2.20 1.90
C MET A 829 -9.02 2.52 1.22
N GLY A 830 -10.06 1.69 1.36
CA GLY A 830 -11.34 1.97 0.70
C GLY A 830 -12.04 3.19 1.25
N GLU A 831 -11.88 3.42 2.54
CA GLU A 831 -12.37 4.63 3.21
C GLU A 831 -11.41 5.80 2.95
N LEU A 832 -10.09 5.55 2.93
CA LEU A 832 -9.09 6.58 2.69
C LEU A 832 -9.18 7.17 1.27
N LEU A 833 -9.36 6.33 0.25
CA LEU A 833 -9.43 6.75 -1.17
C LEU A 833 -10.69 7.57 -1.49
N HIS A 834 -11.72 7.54 -0.64
CA HIS A 834 -12.89 8.40 -0.80
C HIS A 834 -12.59 9.86 -0.38
N ASN A 835 -11.70 10.05 0.60
CA ASN A 835 -11.47 11.34 1.25
C ASN A 835 -10.06 11.91 1.04
N LYS A 836 -9.13 11.12 0.48
CA LYS A 836 -7.71 11.48 0.26
C LYS A 836 -7.31 11.18 -1.18
N THR A 837 -6.22 11.82 -1.62
CA THR A 837 -5.52 11.39 -2.84
C THR A 837 -4.98 9.97 -2.67
N GLN A 838 -4.74 9.27 -3.78
CA GLN A 838 -4.16 7.93 -3.76
C GLN A 838 -2.85 7.89 -2.97
N GLU A 839 -1.95 8.85 -3.22
CA GLU A 839 -0.68 9.00 -2.51
C GLU A 839 -0.89 9.13 -0.99
N ALA A 840 -1.70 10.09 -0.54
CA ALA A 840 -1.96 10.30 0.89
C ALA A 840 -2.66 9.09 1.55
N ALA A 841 -3.46 8.34 0.81
CA ALA A 841 -4.06 7.09 1.30
C ALA A 841 -2.98 6.00 1.54
N PHE A 842 -2.04 5.85 0.60
CA PHE A 842 -0.91 4.93 0.75
C PHE A 842 0.04 5.36 1.89
N GLU A 843 0.36 6.65 2.02
CA GLU A 843 1.16 7.18 3.14
C GLU A 843 0.53 6.83 4.49
N THR A 844 -0.79 7.04 4.60
CA THR A 844 -1.55 6.74 5.82
C THR A 844 -1.51 5.25 6.15
N ARG A 845 -1.71 4.37 5.16
CA ARG A 845 -1.62 2.92 5.34
C ARG A 845 -0.23 2.48 5.79
N ASP A 846 0.82 2.98 5.15
CA ASP A 846 2.19 2.57 5.43
C ASP A 846 2.62 3.00 6.84
N LEU A 847 2.14 4.16 7.29
CA LEU A 847 2.33 4.65 8.64
C LEU A 847 1.60 3.80 9.68
N ILE A 848 0.38 3.35 9.39
CA ILE A 848 -0.33 2.39 10.24
C ILE A 848 0.47 1.08 10.36
N ARG A 849 0.97 0.54 9.24
CA ARG A 849 1.83 -0.67 9.23
C ARG A 849 3.09 -0.49 10.08
N LYS A 850 3.79 0.65 9.96
CA LYS A 850 4.95 0.98 10.80
C LYS A 850 4.59 1.02 12.29
N THR A 851 3.42 1.58 12.63
CA THR A 851 2.91 1.62 14.01
C THR A 851 2.77 0.21 14.60
N PHE A 852 2.20 -0.73 13.84
CA PHE A 852 2.11 -2.12 14.28
C PHE A 852 3.48 -2.77 14.48
N GLY A 853 4.47 -2.44 13.64
CA GLY A 853 5.86 -2.85 13.84
C GLY A 853 6.42 -2.40 15.18
N VAL A 854 6.26 -1.12 15.53
CA VAL A 854 6.70 -0.58 16.82
C VAL A 854 6.00 -1.26 18.00
N ILE A 855 4.67 -1.46 17.90
CA ILE A 855 3.90 -2.14 18.94
C ILE A 855 4.41 -3.57 19.17
N ILE A 856 4.63 -4.32 18.09
CA ILE A 856 5.13 -5.69 18.16
C ILE A 856 6.54 -5.72 18.79
N ASP A 857 7.45 -4.87 18.33
CA ASP A 857 8.81 -4.81 18.84
C ASP A 857 8.84 -4.51 20.35
N GLN A 858 8.08 -3.51 20.82
CA GLN A 858 7.98 -3.18 22.25
C GLN A 858 7.44 -4.35 23.08
N LEU A 859 6.39 -5.02 22.59
CA LEU A 859 5.77 -6.16 23.26
C LEU A 859 6.72 -7.36 23.31
N VAL A 860 7.48 -7.62 22.25
CA VAL A 860 8.48 -8.69 22.18
C VAL A 860 9.67 -8.40 23.09
N GLU A 861 10.18 -7.18 23.11
CA GLU A 861 11.35 -6.83 23.93
C GLU A 861 11.00 -6.77 25.42
N THR A 862 10.03 -5.92 25.77
CA THR A 862 9.81 -5.53 27.17
C THR A 862 8.62 -6.23 27.82
N GLY A 863 7.76 -6.86 27.02
CA GLY A 863 6.48 -7.38 27.50
C GLY A 863 5.62 -6.24 28.04
N ARG A 864 5.79 -5.04 27.49
CA ARG A 864 5.07 -3.81 27.83
C ARG A 864 4.93 -3.01 26.54
N THR A 865 3.81 -2.31 26.40
CA THR A 865 3.76 -1.09 25.60
C THR A 865 4.08 0.08 26.54
N ASP A 866 4.52 1.22 26.02
CA ASP A 866 5.02 2.44 26.68
C ASP A 866 4.16 3.14 27.77
N MET A 867 3.54 2.36 28.66
CA MET A 867 2.87 2.78 29.90
C MET A 867 3.55 2.24 31.18
N GLY A 868 4.73 1.62 31.07
CA GLY A 868 5.59 1.30 32.23
C GLY A 868 5.04 0.30 33.26
N LYS A 869 3.89 -0.34 33.06
CA LYS A 869 3.38 -1.42 33.93
C LYS A 869 3.69 -2.80 33.33
N SER A 870 4.11 -3.75 34.16
CA SER A 870 4.32 -5.16 33.77
C SER A 870 3.05 -5.77 33.19
N VAL A 871 3.15 -6.34 31.99
CA VAL A 871 2.14 -7.25 31.44
C VAL A 871 2.37 -8.62 32.05
N SER A 872 2.15 -8.74 33.36
CA SER A 872 1.87 -10.05 33.95
C SER A 872 0.41 -10.39 33.68
N SER A 873 0.09 -11.66 33.39
CA SER A 873 -1.25 -12.11 33.01
C SER A 873 -2.37 -11.66 33.97
N ASP A 874 -2.02 -11.34 35.22
CA ASP A 874 -2.97 -10.92 36.27
C ASP A 874 -3.21 -9.39 36.29
N ASP A 875 -2.23 -8.57 35.90
CA ASP A 875 -2.33 -7.09 35.83
C ASP A 875 -2.70 -6.57 34.42
N TYR A 876 -2.49 -7.40 33.40
CA TYR A 876 -2.85 -7.14 32.00
C TYR A 876 -4.35 -6.83 31.87
N MET A 877 -5.17 -7.69 32.48
CA MET A 877 -6.64 -7.63 32.43
C MET A 877 -7.26 -6.41 33.16
N LEU A 878 -6.50 -5.74 34.01
CA LEU A 878 -6.92 -4.55 34.76
C LEU A 878 -6.63 -3.23 34.03
N ASN A 879 -5.76 -3.22 33.01
CA ASN A 879 -5.32 -1.98 32.34
C ASN A 879 -5.47 -2.02 30.81
N ILE A 880 -6.21 -2.99 30.23
CA ILE A 880 -6.45 -3.12 28.77
C ILE A 880 -7.02 -1.83 28.13
N ALA A 881 -7.50 -0.87 28.93
CA ALA A 881 -8.20 0.31 28.44
C ALA A 881 -7.66 1.67 28.95
N ASP A 882 -6.53 1.75 29.66
CA ASP A 882 -6.04 3.05 30.14
C ASP A 882 -5.16 3.76 29.10
N MET A 883 -5.84 4.13 28.01
CA MET A 883 -5.66 5.34 27.18
C MET A 883 -4.69 5.37 26.00
N GLY A 884 -3.65 4.54 25.91
CA GLY A 884 -2.75 4.58 24.74
C GLY A 884 -3.36 3.98 23.46
N LEU A 885 -3.92 2.77 23.56
CA LEU A 885 -4.48 1.98 22.45
C LEU A 885 -5.97 2.26 22.16
N SER A 886 -6.75 2.68 23.17
CA SER A 886 -8.16 3.05 22.95
C SER A 886 -8.26 4.31 22.11
N VAL A 887 -7.36 5.27 22.33
CA VAL A 887 -7.12 6.45 21.49
C VAL A 887 -6.89 6.04 20.03
N LEU A 888 -6.07 5.02 19.76
CA LEU A 888 -5.83 4.53 18.40
C LEU A 888 -7.12 4.11 17.68
N SER A 889 -8.08 3.55 18.41
CA SER A 889 -9.39 3.21 17.81
C SER A 889 -10.28 4.43 17.60
N THR A 890 -10.19 5.45 18.47
CA THR A 890 -11.11 6.60 18.56
C THR A 890 -10.86 7.64 17.48
N PHE A 891 -9.65 7.71 16.94
CA PHE A 891 -9.31 8.63 15.86
C PHE A 891 -9.42 7.96 14.48
N ASP A 892 -9.97 8.70 13.53
CA ASP A 892 -9.81 8.46 12.09
C ASP A 892 -8.33 8.09 11.78
N PRO A 893 -8.03 7.19 10.84
CA PRO A 893 -6.65 6.89 10.40
C PRO A 893 -5.72 8.11 10.21
N THR A 894 -6.27 9.31 9.98
CA THR A 894 -5.50 10.58 9.97
C THR A 894 -4.90 10.96 11.34
N GLY A 895 -5.58 10.71 12.46
CA GLY A 895 -5.05 10.97 13.82
C GLY A 895 -4.06 9.90 14.28
N LEU A 896 -4.24 8.65 13.84
CA LEU A 896 -3.32 7.53 14.03
C LEU A 896 -1.94 7.79 13.39
N ALA A 897 -1.97 8.27 12.15
CA ALA A 897 -0.79 8.68 11.40
C ALA A 897 0.02 9.75 12.16
N TYR A 898 -0.65 10.80 12.62
CA TYR A 898 -0.01 11.89 13.35
C TYR A 898 0.66 11.44 14.65
N MET A 899 0.03 10.54 15.42
CA MET A 899 0.63 10.01 16.64
C MET A 899 1.88 9.16 16.35
N ALA A 900 1.83 8.27 15.35
CA ALA A 900 2.93 7.39 15.01
C ALA A 900 4.17 8.14 14.47
N ALA A 901 3.96 9.21 13.70
CA ALA A 901 5.05 10.01 13.10
C ALA A 901 5.97 10.66 14.14
N GLN A 902 5.52 10.89 15.38
CA GLN A 902 6.34 11.49 16.45
C GLN A 902 7.32 10.52 17.11
N PHE A 903 7.21 9.21 16.85
CA PHE A 903 7.98 8.17 17.52
C PHE A 903 8.85 7.32 16.59
N ILE A 904 8.68 7.47 15.27
CA ILE A 904 9.46 6.74 14.27
C ILE A 904 10.80 7.45 14.08
N GLN A 905 11.83 6.94 14.75
CA GLN A 905 13.22 7.25 14.38
C GLN A 905 13.45 6.84 12.91
N PRO A 906 14.42 7.44 12.18
CA PRO A 906 14.81 7.01 10.84
C PRO A 906 15.54 5.65 10.91
N THR A 907 14.83 4.63 11.36
CA THR A 907 15.27 3.23 11.45
C THR A 907 14.70 2.48 10.26
N CYS A 908 15.52 1.60 9.69
CA CYS A 908 15.09 0.74 8.60
C CYS A 908 14.11 -0.27 9.17
N GLY A 909 12.81 0.02 9.05
CA GLY A 909 11.73 -0.82 9.58
C GLY A 909 11.57 -2.13 8.78
N PRO A 910 11.10 -3.20 9.43
CA PRO A 910 10.88 -4.48 8.76
C PRO A 910 9.80 -4.34 7.69
N THR A 911 10.04 -4.94 6.54
CA THR A 911 9.17 -4.91 5.35
C THR A 911 8.06 -5.96 5.40
N SER A 912 7.99 -6.73 6.49
CA SER A 912 7.06 -7.86 6.68
C SER A 912 5.59 -7.49 6.62
N PHE A 913 5.23 -6.23 6.85
CA PHE A 913 3.85 -5.75 6.89
C PHE A 913 3.27 -5.40 5.51
N ILE A 914 4.03 -5.59 4.43
CA ILE A 914 3.53 -5.39 3.06
C ILE A 914 2.54 -6.51 2.68
N GLY A 915 2.78 -7.74 3.14
CA GLY A 915 1.94 -8.91 2.87
C GLY A 915 2.07 -9.44 1.43
N GLU A 916 1.11 -10.29 1.04
CA GLU A 916 0.97 -10.75 -0.35
C GLU A 916 0.40 -9.64 -1.23
N ILE A 917 0.92 -9.53 -2.45
CA ILE A 917 0.51 -8.50 -3.39
C ILE A 917 -0.46 -9.07 -4.41
N ASP A 918 -1.52 -8.34 -4.69
CA ASP A 918 -2.48 -8.71 -5.73
C ASP A 918 -1.97 -8.36 -7.13
N ASP A 919 -2.52 -9.03 -8.15
CA ASP A 919 -2.11 -8.91 -9.54
C ASP A 919 -2.03 -7.45 -10.03
N GLY A 920 -1.08 -7.18 -10.93
CA GLY A 920 -0.96 -5.90 -11.63
C GLY A 920 0.35 -5.71 -12.38
N THR A 921 0.52 -4.51 -12.94
CA THR A 921 1.79 -4.10 -13.54
C THR A 921 2.87 -3.99 -12.46
N LEU A 922 4.15 -4.23 -12.79
CA LEU A 922 5.22 -4.09 -11.79
C LEU A 922 5.31 -2.67 -11.24
N TYR A 923 4.97 -1.65 -12.05
CA TYR A 923 4.93 -0.25 -11.63
C TYR A 923 3.89 -0.03 -10.53
N GLU A 924 2.65 -0.45 -10.75
CA GLU A 924 1.57 -0.23 -9.78
C GLU A 924 1.60 -1.21 -8.61
N ALA A 925 1.76 -2.50 -8.90
CA ALA A 925 1.66 -3.56 -7.91
C ALA A 925 2.91 -3.67 -7.05
N LEU A 926 4.10 -3.66 -7.67
CA LEU A 926 5.38 -3.92 -6.99
C LEU A 926 6.22 -2.66 -6.74
N GLY A 927 5.73 -1.48 -7.12
CA GLY A 927 6.43 -0.21 -6.94
C GLY A 927 7.72 -0.12 -7.76
N LEU A 928 7.71 -0.63 -9.00
CA LEU A 928 8.84 -0.53 -9.92
C LEU A 928 9.22 0.93 -10.16
N LYS A 929 10.46 1.31 -9.85
CA LYS A 929 10.96 2.68 -9.99
C LYS A 929 12.35 2.70 -10.62
N THR A 930 12.53 3.61 -11.57
CA THR A 930 13.80 3.87 -12.24
C THR A 930 14.33 5.24 -11.84
N VAL A 931 15.64 5.35 -11.68
CA VAL A 931 16.34 6.62 -11.49
C VAL A 931 17.41 6.74 -12.57
N GLY A 932 17.39 7.82 -13.33
CA GLY A 932 18.29 8.03 -14.46
C GLY A 932 17.97 7.17 -15.68
N ASP A 933 18.69 7.41 -16.77
CA ASP A 933 18.37 6.87 -18.09
C ASP A 933 18.52 5.34 -18.20
N ALA A 934 19.36 4.74 -17.36
CA ALA A 934 19.87 3.39 -17.58
C ALA A 934 18.78 2.34 -17.78
N PHE A 935 17.77 2.39 -16.93
CA PHE A 935 16.70 1.41 -16.87
C PHE A 935 15.35 1.98 -17.31
N GLU A 936 15.35 3.22 -17.82
CA GLU A 936 14.14 3.93 -18.22
C GLU A 936 13.35 3.14 -19.28
N GLY A 937 12.04 3.01 -19.04
CA GLY A 937 11.15 2.19 -19.85
C GLY A 937 11.17 0.69 -19.55
N SER A 938 11.78 0.25 -18.44
CA SER A 938 11.59 -1.11 -17.93
C SER A 938 10.15 -1.30 -17.44
N TYR A 939 9.57 -2.47 -17.67
CA TYR A 939 8.17 -2.78 -17.38
C TYR A 939 7.95 -4.27 -17.16
N GLY A 940 6.75 -4.66 -16.72
CA GLY A 940 6.38 -6.07 -16.62
C GLY A 940 5.11 -6.28 -15.83
N THR A 941 4.86 -7.54 -15.46
CA THR A 941 3.65 -7.95 -14.74
C THR A 941 3.96 -8.85 -13.54
N TRP A 942 3.09 -8.76 -12.54
CA TRP A 942 3.01 -9.65 -11.39
C TRP A 942 1.67 -10.36 -11.41
N THR A 943 1.70 -11.70 -11.29
CA THR A 943 0.53 -12.50 -10.93
C THR A 943 0.78 -13.18 -9.59
N LYS A 944 -0.20 -13.09 -8.70
CA LYS A 944 -0.20 -13.73 -7.39
C LYS A 944 -0.24 -15.24 -7.51
N SER A 945 -1.07 -15.76 -8.43
CA SER A 945 -1.08 -17.18 -8.79
C SER A 945 -0.03 -17.44 -9.87
N GLY A 946 0.83 -18.43 -9.68
CA GLY A 946 1.92 -18.66 -10.63
C GLY A 946 2.80 -19.86 -10.34
N ASP A 947 3.92 -19.94 -11.06
CA ASP A 947 4.85 -21.07 -11.04
C ASP A 947 6.03 -20.90 -10.08
N GLY A 948 6.09 -19.79 -9.34
CA GLY A 948 7.16 -19.44 -8.42
C GLY A 948 8.38 -18.83 -9.09
N VAL A 949 8.28 -18.38 -10.34
CA VAL A 949 9.43 -17.87 -11.12
C VAL A 949 9.47 -16.34 -11.14
N VAL A 950 10.69 -15.81 -11.01
CA VAL A 950 11.03 -14.44 -11.39
C VAL A 950 11.80 -14.51 -12.70
N ASN A 951 11.19 -14.05 -13.79
CA ASN A 951 11.77 -14.00 -15.13
C ASN A 951 12.15 -12.56 -15.49
N LEU A 952 13.45 -12.29 -15.60
CA LEU A 952 13.98 -11.02 -16.06
C LEU A 952 14.49 -11.16 -17.48
N ILE A 953 14.07 -10.25 -18.36
CA ILE A 953 14.48 -10.19 -19.77
C ILE A 953 15.22 -8.88 -19.97
N PHE A 954 16.54 -8.93 -19.96
CA PHE A 954 17.40 -7.77 -20.18
C PHE A 954 17.46 -7.45 -21.67
N GLU A 955 17.09 -6.24 -22.06
CA GLU A 955 17.05 -5.74 -23.43
C GLU A 955 18.00 -4.54 -23.57
N SER A 956 19.21 -4.77 -24.07
CA SER A 956 20.19 -3.72 -24.24
C SER A 956 19.96 -2.93 -25.52
N THR A 957 19.73 -1.63 -25.40
CA THR A 957 19.88 -0.66 -26.50
C THR A 957 21.24 0.03 -26.46
N ASP A 958 22.10 -0.38 -25.53
CA ASP A 958 23.42 0.17 -25.37
C ASP A 958 24.40 -0.30 -26.44
N THR A 959 25.34 0.57 -26.76
CA THR A 959 26.41 0.32 -27.74
C THR A 959 27.64 -0.36 -27.13
N LYS A 960 27.59 -0.69 -25.83
CA LYS A 960 28.66 -1.31 -25.07
C LYS A 960 28.11 -2.47 -24.25
N ASP A 961 29.00 -3.39 -23.90
CA ASP A 961 28.68 -4.47 -22.98
C ASP A 961 28.49 -3.89 -21.57
N VAL A 962 27.51 -4.43 -20.85
CA VAL A 962 27.11 -3.98 -19.52
C VAL A 962 27.00 -5.17 -18.57
N THR A 963 27.34 -4.95 -17.31
CA THR A 963 27.04 -5.92 -16.25
C THR A 963 25.98 -5.31 -15.35
N VAL A 964 24.81 -5.95 -15.24
CA VAL A 964 23.78 -5.58 -14.27
C VAL A 964 24.05 -6.30 -12.97
N VAL A 965 24.07 -5.58 -11.85
CA VAL A 965 24.19 -6.15 -10.51
C VAL A 965 22.82 -6.17 -9.88
N VAL A 966 22.32 -7.36 -9.56
CA VAL A 966 21.04 -7.57 -8.88
C VAL A 966 21.32 -7.71 -7.40
N HIS A 967 20.67 -6.88 -6.58
CA HIS A 967 20.72 -6.90 -5.13
C HIS A 967 19.35 -7.30 -4.56
N SER A 968 19.34 -8.00 -3.42
CA SER A 968 18.15 -8.45 -2.70
C SER A 968 18.29 -8.11 -1.22
N GLY A 969 17.38 -7.29 -0.69
CA GLY A 969 17.41 -6.85 0.71
C GLY A 969 18.63 -5.98 1.06
N GLY A 970 19.31 -5.43 0.05
CA GLY A 970 20.56 -4.69 0.14
C GLY A 970 21.80 -5.51 -0.26
N ASP A 971 21.75 -6.84 -0.18
CA ASP A 971 22.91 -7.68 -0.49
C ASP A 971 23.01 -8.00 -1.97
N GLN A 972 24.25 -8.06 -2.49
CA GLN A 972 24.49 -8.48 -3.88
C GLN A 972 24.06 -9.94 -4.09
N TYR A 973 23.04 -10.15 -4.91
CA TYR A 973 22.49 -11.48 -5.22
C TYR A 973 23.15 -12.10 -6.48
N ALA A 974 23.20 -11.34 -7.57
CA ALA A 974 23.70 -11.84 -8.86
C ALA A 974 24.36 -10.74 -9.70
N LYS A 975 25.17 -11.16 -10.67
CA LYS A 975 25.69 -10.31 -11.76
C LYS A 975 25.30 -10.93 -13.09
N VAL A 976 24.71 -10.12 -13.96
CA VAL A 976 24.24 -10.54 -15.29
C VAL A 976 24.97 -9.74 -16.34
N ASP A 977 25.78 -10.41 -17.16
CA ASP A 977 26.47 -9.79 -18.29
C ASP A 977 25.54 -9.74 -19.50
N VAL A 978 25.37 -8.55 -20.09
CA VAL A 978 24.53 -8.30 -21.25
C VAL A 978 25.37 -7.61 -22.32
N GLY A 979 25.48 -8.22 -23.50
CA GLY A 979 26.23 -7.66 -24.61
C GLY A 979 25.57 -6.42 -25.21
N ALA A 980 26.35 -5.62 -25.93
CA ALA A 980 25.84 -4.47 -26.68
C ALA A 980 24.75 -4.88 -27.69
N GLY A 981 23.53 -4.36 -27.53
CA GLY A 981 22.40 -4.70 -28.40
C GLY A 981 21.77 -6.08 -28.14
N ASP A 982 22.25 -6.83 -27.15
CA ASP A 982 21.79 -8.19 -26.88
C ASP A 982 20.53 -8.22 -26.00
N THR A 983 19.81 -9.35 -26.10
CA THR A 983 18.73 -9.72 -25.19
C THR A 983 19.13 -10.96 -24.38
N VAL A 984 19.08 -10.88 -23.05
CA VAL A 984 19.46 -11.97 -22.13
C VAL A 984 18.31 -12.24 -21.17
N SER A 985 17.89 -13.50 -21.05
CA SER A 985 16.91 -13.90 -20.03
C SER A 985 17.61 -14.52 -18.82
N TRP A 986 17.17 -14.14 -17.62
CA TRP A 986 17.67 -14.61 -16.34
C TRP A 986 16.50 -14.96 -15.43
N ASN A 987 16.59 -16.11 -14.76
CA ASN A 987 15.53 -16.62 -13.90
C ASN A 987 16.05 -16.88 -12.48
N CYS A 988 15.19 -16.64 -11.51
CA CYS A 988 15.31 -17.17 -10.15
C CYS A 988 13.91 -17.51 -9.61
N THR A 989 13.80 -17.84 -8.33
CA THR A 989 12.52 -18.21 -7.72
C THR A 989 12.01 -17.13 -6.78
N ILE A 990 10.68 -17.02 -6.65
CA ILE A 990 10.03 -16.12 -5.70
C ILE A 990 10.52 -16.39 -4.27
N PRO A 991 10.56 -17.64 -3.75
CA PRO A 991 11.05 -17.92 -2.39
C PRO A 991 12.49 -17.49 -2.10
N GLU A 992 13.36 -17.35 -3.11
CA GLU A 992 14.73 -16.86 -2.91
C GLU A 992 14.78 -15.35 -2.65
N LEU A 993 13.80 -14.61 -3.17
CA LEU A 993 13.77 -13.16 -3.21
C LEU A 993 12.57 -12.55 -2.49
N GLU A 994 11.61 -13.36 -2.02
CA GLU A 994 10.38 -12.90 -1.40
C GLU A 994 10.63 -12.07 -0.15
N ASP A 995 9.73 -11.12 0.07
CA ASP A 995 9.77 -10.14 1.14
C ASP A 995 11.03 -9.27 1.15
N ARG A 996 11.61 -9.03 -0.03
CA ARG A 996 12.81 -8.21 -0.16
C ARG A 996 12.68 -7.20 -1.27
N THR A 997 13.34 -6.08 -1.01
CA THR A 997 13.65 -5.08 -2.02
C THR A 997 14.60 -5.67 -3.06
N MET A 998 14.21 -5.67 -4.33
CA MET A 998 15.11 -5.94 -5.45
C MET A 998 15.62 -4.61 -6.00
N TYR A 999 16.94 -4.41 -5.93
CA TYR A 999 17.61 -3.23 -6.46
C TYR A 999 18.58 -3.65 -7.55
N MET A 1000 18.59 -2.93 -8.67
CA MET A 1000 19.54 -3.15 -9.75
C MET A 1000 20.30 -1.87 -10.03
N ASP A 1001 21.61 -1.99 -10.03
CA ASP A 1001 22.48 -1.01 -10.66
C ASP A 1001 23.13 -1.66 -11.88
N ARG A 1002 23.71 -0.81 -12.73
CA ARG A 1002 24.56 -1.31 -13.80
C ARG A 1002 25.95 -0.78 -13.64
N TRP A 1003 26.87 -1.60 -14.10
CA TRP A 1003 28.26 -1.27 -14.20
C TRP A 1003 28.73 -1.25 -15.66
N ARG A 1004 29.56 -0.25 -15.98
CA ARG A 1004 30.39 -0.20 -17.19
C ARG A 1004 31.85 0.08 -16.82
N PRO A 1005 32.83 -0.63 -17.39
CA PRO A 1005 34.23 -0.25 -17.24
C PRO A 1005 34.48 1.10 -17.92
N GLY A 1006 34.79 2.13 -17.11
CA GLY A 1006 35.26 3.43 -17.61
C GLY A 1006 36.70 3.39 -18.12
N LEU A 1007 37.24 4.53 -18.59
CA LEU A 1007 38.62 4.67 -19.12
C LEU A 1007 39.72 4.18 -18.14
N PHE A 1008 39.39 4.07 -16.85
CA PHE A 1008 40.28 3.59 -15.78
C PHE A 1008 39.80 2.29 -15.10
N GLY A 1009 38.76 1.62 -15.60
CA GLY A 1009 38.29 0.34 -15.07
C GLY A 1009 37.70 0.37 -13.65
N LEU A 1010 37.31 1.55 -13.16
CA LEU A 1010 36.71 1.69 -11.83
C LEU A 1010 35.20 1.33 -11.84
N PRO A 1011 34.72 0.56 -10.85
CA PRO A 1011 33.30 0.45 -10.51
C PRO A 1011 32.64 1.81 -10.34
N GLY A 1012 31.59 2.08 -11.10
CA GLY A 1012 30.73 3.23 -10.90
C GLY A 1012 29.29 2.87 -11.24
N THR A 1013 28.34 3.37 -10.44
CA THR A 1013 26.88 3.27 -10.63
C THR A 1013 26.35 4.31 -11.62
N GLY A 1014 27.26 4.97 -12.36
CA GLY A 1014 26.94 6.05 -13.29
C GLY A 1014 26.03 5.55 -14.41
N GLY A 1015 24.81 6.10 -14.45
CA GLY A 1015 23.87 5.90 -15.55
C GLY A 1015 22.44 5.64 -15.13
N GLY A 1016 22.22 5.17 -13.89
CA GLY A 1016 20.89 4.98 -13.32
C GLY A 1016 20.71 3.63 -12.61
N SER A 1017 19.55 3.44 -11.99
CA SER A 1017 19.19 2.25 -11.21
C SER A 1017 17.71 1.92 -11.33
N LEU A 1018 17.36 0.69 -10.97
CA LEU A 1018 15.99 0.16 -10.95
C LEU A 1018 15.72 -0.46 -9.58
N LEU A 1019 14.48 -0.36 -9.12
CA LEU A 1019 14.04 -0.81 -7.80
C LEU A 1019 12.63 -1.39 -7.89
N MET A 1020 12.33 -2.49 -7.21
CA MET A 1020 10.96 -2.96 -6.96
C MET A 1020 10.90 -3.86 -5.71
N TRP A 1021 9.69 -4.11 -5.20
CA TRP A 1021 9.44 -5.13 -4.18
C TRP A 1021 9.27 -6.52 -4.81
N VAL A 1022 9.77 -7.57 -4.16
CA VAL A 1022 9.42 -8.96 -4.52
C VAL A 1022 8.52 -9.54 -3.43
N PRO A 1023 7.24 -9.78 -3.71
CA PRO A 1023 6.29 -10.26 -2.72
C PRO A 1023 6.43 -11.76 -2.49
N ARG A 1024 6.02 -12.21 -1.30
CA ARG A 1024 5.67 -13.62 -1.08
C ARG A 1024 4.36 -13.95 -1.79
N SER A 1025 4.15 -15.22 -2.11
CA SER A 1025 2.84 -15.73 -2.55
C SER A 1025 2.62 -17.18 -2.15
N THR A 1026 1.54 -17.44 -1.42
CA THR A 1026 1.03 -18.78 -1.12
C THR A 1026 0.51 -19.52 -2.35
N GLU A 1027 0.27 -18.81 -3.45
CA GLU A 1027 -0.17 -19.36 -4.74
C GLU A 1027 0.99 -19.49 -5.75
N GLY A 1028 2.24 -19.39 -5.27
CA GLY A 1028 3.46 -19.51 -6.05
C GLY A 1028 3.94 -18.19 -6.65
N GLY A 1029 3.04 -17.45 -7.31
CA GLY A 1029 3.34 -16.18 -7.94
C GLY A 1029 4.20 -16.26 -9.21
N HIS A 1030 4.22 -15.19 -10.00
CA HIS A 1030 5.07 -15.06 -11.18
C HIS A 1030 5.41 -13.60 -11.45
N ILE A 1031 6.70 -13.29 -11.56
CA ILE A 1031 7.19 -12.00 -12.06
C ILE A 1031 7.72 -12.20 -13.47
N LYS A 1032 7.27 -11.38 -14.40
CA LYS A 1032 7.90 -11.23 -15.72
C LYS A 1032 8.26 -9.77 -15.94
N MET A 1033 9.55 -9.46 -16.10
CA MET A 1033 10.04 -8.09 -16.27
C MET A 1033 10.92 -7.96 -17.52
N HIS A 1034 10.59 -7.00 -18.37
CA HIS A 1034 11.45 -6.49 -19.42
C HIS A 1034 12.32 -5.37 -18.86
N VAL A 1035 13.61 -5.67 -18.66
CA VAL A 1035 14.60 -4.73 -18.14
C VAL A 1035 15.29 -4.04 -19.30
N ARG A 1036 14.90 -2.80 -19.58
CA ARG A 1036 15.54 -1.97 -20.61
C ARG A 1036 16.91 -1.53 -20.13
N ILE A 1037 17.92 -1.58 -21.01
CA ILE A 1037 19.25 -1.04 -20.71
C ILE A 1037 19.65 -0.02 -21.77
N ASN A 1038 19.54 1.26 -21.44
CA ASN A 1038 19.79 2.38 -22.37
C ASN A 1038 21.23 2.91 -22.29
N PRO A 1039 21.78 3.57 -23.33
CA PRO A 1039 23.00 4.37 -23.20
C PRO A 1039 22.91 5.40 -22.05
N SER A 1040 23.99 5.62 -21.27
CA SER A 1040 24.15 6.76 -20.33
C SER A 1040 25.48 7.47 -20.51
#